data_AF-A0A673IJY0-F1
#
_entry.id   AF-A0A673IJY0-F1
#
_cell.length_a   1.000
_cell.length_b   1.000
_cell.length_c   1.000
_cell.angle_alpha   90.00
_cell.angle_beta   90.00
_cell.angle_gamma   90.00
#
_symmetry.space_group_name_H-M   'P 1'
#
loop_
_entity.id
_entity.type
_entity.pdbx_description
1 polymer ?
#
loop_
_entity_poly.entity_id
_entity_poly.type
_entity_poly.pdbx_seq_one_letter_code
_entity_poly.pdbx_strand_id
1 'polypeptide(L)'
;MSGDDPDSLMSLCTVFCLKNLRRTMCYSEGEQNRLQLRPDVFLPGEICDRLVNVYMDLVHTDSDFEPQDGFFQLFSDPRSTRLTRLQLREDLVRDRDLEAIGKQDLMELHLTYCSRLTARGLRTLCSFRHSLLLLSLFGCSSVFFRKSGGLKNEDAKREVLVKSGFNRLRLLNLGGLPAELDVETLLRPLPALTSLDLSSVHLPRPAFLTQWSERLASLVLYNVELTEELIHTLLQMSRLRHLDISRENQRTSKFKMTRKTLSSIVQSLVDLVSLDISGHIMLDNCTVPAFEDAVGRPSIEPCKSSIYPFQELKRPLQFLGLYNTMLCNVTHIPAYKITGSKNEDQILNAIEAYTEQRPELAHRAINQLFDIARIQHCSQLLRALQLVITALKTHKYDKSIQVTGSAALFYLTNTEYRSDQSVRLRRQVIQVVLNGMEHYQEVTVQRNCCLTLCNFSIPEELEFQYHRVNLLLLKILEPVRQDESIQRIAVHLCNALVCQVDNDHKEAVGKMGFVKTMLNLIQKKLQDRMCDQVMEFSWSALWNITDETPDNCQMFLECNGMNLFLDCLKEFPDKQELHRNMLGLLGNVAEVKALRPQLLTKQFITVFSELLDSKADGIEVSYNACGVLSHIMFDGPEVWTMEEPKRTHVMDKMWAAIQSWDVSSRRNINYRSFEPILRLLPQSSAPVSQHWATWALYNLVSVYSSKYCPLLIKEGGVILLQKVLELESSHQETKDMARKVMEQCENFKEDPMDTSR
;
A
#
# COMPACT_ATOMS: atom_id res chain seq x y z
N MET A 1 -7.41 -8.81 -22.23
CA MET A 1 -6.24 -9.63 -21.83
C MET A 1 -4.98 -8.89 -22.27
N SER A 2 -4.36 -8.12 -21.38
CA SER A 2 -3.04 -7.45 -21.59
C SER A 2 -2.53 -6.73 -20.32
N GLY A 3 -3.02 -7.12 -19.13
CA GLY A 3 -2.79 -6.34 -17.91
C GLY A 3 -1.79 -6.96 -16.94
N ASP A 4 -1.27 -8.15 -17.25
CA ASP A 4 -0.54 -8.98 -16.27
C ASP A 4 0.79 -9.56 -16.79
N ASP A 5 1.28 -9.01 -17.90
CA ASP A 5 2.58 -9.37 -18.45
C ASP A 5 3.72 -8.87 -17.53
N PRO A 6 4.88 -9.56 -17.53
CA PRO A 6 6.06 -9.08 -16.81
C PRO A 6 6.47 -7.68 -17.29
N ASP A 7 7.07 -6.90 -16.38
CA ASP A 7 7.56 -5.58 -16.74
C ASP A 7 8.58 -5.67 -17.88
N SER A 8 8.38 -4.85 -18.92
CA SER A 8 9.34 -4.75 -20.01
C SER A 8 10.72 -4.36 -19.49
N LEU A 9 11.78 -4.85 -20.14
CA LEU A 9 13.16 -4.43 -19.83
C LEU A 9 13.28 -2.90 -19.82
N MET A 10 12.61 -2.22 -20.75
CA MET A 10 12.56 -0.76 -20.79
C MET A 10 11.95 -0.14 -19.52
N SER A 11 10.85 -0.69 -18.97
CA SER A 11 10.27 -0.24 -17.70
C SER A 11 11.28 -0.38 -16.56
N LEU A 12 11.88 -1.57 -16.43
CA LEU A 12 12.83 -1.88 -15.37
C LEU A 12 14.06 -0.97 -15.45
N CYS A 13 14.64 -0.81 -16.65
CA CYS A 13 15.77 0.07 -16.88
C CYS A 13 15.42 1.54 -16.61
N THR A 14 14.22 2.00 -16.98
CA THR A 14 13.80 3.39 -16.71
C THR A 14 13.77 3.66 -15.21
N VAL A 15 13.11 2.80 -14.44
CA VAL A 15 13.04 2.94 -12.97
C VAL A 15 14.43 2.85 -12.35
N PHE A 16 15.25 1.88 -12.77
CA PHE A 16 16.62 1.73 -12.28
C PHE A 16 17.47 2.98 -12.55
N CYS A 17 17.41 3.52 -13.77
CA CYS A 17 18.13 4.73 -14.15
C CYS A 17 17.68 5.95 -13.34
N LEU A 18 16.37 6.13 -13.12
CA LEU A 18 15.84 7.24 -12.33
C LEU A 18 16.26 7.16 -10.86
N LYS A 19 16.28 5.95 -10.27
CA LYS A 19 16.79 5.73 -8.90
C LYS A 19 18.31 5.89 -8.80
N ASN A 20 19.03 5.88 -9.92
CA ASN A 20 20.50 5.87 -9.95
C ASN A 20 21.10 6.92 -10.92
N LEU A 21 20.43 8.07 -11.13
CA LEU A 21 20.77 9.04 -12.18
C LEU A 21 22.27 9.38 -12.26
N ARG A 22 22.91 9.67 -11.12
CA ARG A 22 24.34 10.02 -11.05
C ARG A 22 25.29 8.85 -11.36
N ARG A 23 24.85 7.62 -11.15
CA ARG A 23 25.64 6.41 -11.46
C ARG A 23 25.48 5.99 -12.91
N THR A 24 24.35 6.30 -13.54
CA THR A 24 24.00 5.86 -14.89
C THR A 24 24.30 6.91 -15.96
N MET A 25 23.46 7.94 -16.07
CA MET A 25 23.42 8.86 -17.22
C MET A 25 23.82 10.29 -16.90
N CYS A 26 23.95 10.64 -15.61
CA CYS A 26 24.30 11.97 -15.15
C CYS A 26 25.66 12.00 -14.45
N TYR A 27 26.18 13.21 -14.27
CA TYR A 27 27.30 13.52 -13.38
C TYR A 27 27.02 14.84 -12.66
N SER A 28 27.85 15.17 -11.68
CA SER A 28 27.73 16.41 -10.91
C SER A 28 28.85 17.37 -11.30
N GLU A 29 28.49 18.61 -11.60
CA GLU A 29 29.47 19.64 -11.97
C GLU A 29 29.45 20.82 -10.98
N GLY A 30 30.64 21.27 -10.58
CA GLY A 30 30.88 22.46 -9.76
C GLY A 30 30.57 22.33 -8.26
N GLU A 31 30.88 23.38 -7.49
CA GLU A 31 30.68 23.44 -6.03
C GLU A 31 29.20 23.31 -5.60
N GLN A 32 28.27 23.61 -6.51
CA GLN A 32 26.82 23.52 -6.26
C GLN A 32 26.22 22.13 -6.57
N ASN A 33 27.04 21.14 -6.92
CA ASN A 33 26.63 19.75 -7.15
C ASN A 33 25.46 19.60 -8.16
N ARG A 34 25.44 20.47 -9.19
CA ARG A 34 24.36 20.55 -10.19
C ARG A 34 24.35 19.31 -11.08
N LEU A 35 23.16 18.78 -11.31
CA LEU A 35 22.96 17.57 -12.12
C LEU A 35 23.07 17.91 -13.61
N GLN A 36 23.94 17.20 -14.34
CA GLN A 36 24.07 17.32 -15.78
C GLN A 36 24.07 15.96 -16.47
N LEU A 37 23.58 15.93 -17.72
CA LEU A 37 23.67 14.76 -18.58
C LEU A 37 25.12 14.56 -19.03
N ARG A 38 25.61 13.31 -19.05
CA ARG A 38 26.97 13.04 -19.51
C ARG A 38 27.11 13.43 -21.01
N PRO A 39 28.27 13.97 -21.43
CA PRO A 39 28.43 14.54 -22.79
C PRO A 39 28.21 13.53 -23.94
N ASP A 40 28.43 12.24 -23.67
CA ASP A 40 28.29 11.12 -24.59
C ASP A 40 26.89 10.51 -24.61
N VAL A 41 25.98 11.00 -23.76
CA VAL A 41 24.61 10.47 -23.66
C VAL A 41 23.67 11.27 -24.57
N PHE A 42 23.04 10.56 -25.51
CA PHE A 42 21.94 11.05 -26.33
C PHE A 42 20.67 10.27 -26.00
N LEU A 43 19.58 10.99 -25.71
CA LEU A 43 18.30 10.39 -25.34
C LEU A 43 17.24 10.69 -26.42
N PRO A 44 16.80 9.66 -27.18
CA PRO A 44 15.71 9.77 -28.14
C PRO A 44 14.37 10.15 -27.49
N GLY A 45 13.44 10.64 -28.32
CA GLY A 45 12.11 11.10 -27.90
C GLY A 45 11.35 10.12 -27.01
N GLU A 46 11.27 8.86 -27.45
CA GLU A 46 10.56 7.80 -26.72
C GLU A 46 11.14 7.52 -25.34
N ILE A 47 12.46 7.69 -25.18
CA ILE A 47 13.15 7.49 -23.89
C ILE A 47 13.00 8.73 -23.01
N CYS A 48 13.16 9.93 -23.56
CA CYS A 48 12.99 11.18 -22.83
C CYS A 48 11.56 11.35 -22.28
N ASP A 49 10.54 11.17 -23.12
CA ASP A 49 9.14 11.28 -22.71
C ASP A 49 8.83 10.26 -21.60
N ARG A 50 9.32 9.02 -21.74
CA ARG A 50 9.15 7.98 -20.73
C ARG A 50 9.89 8.30 -19.43
N LEU A 51 11.11 8.80 -19.49
CA LEU A 51 11.89 9.18 -18.30
C LEU A 51 11.17 10.27 -17.50
N VAL A 52 10.67 11.32 -18.16
CA VAL A 52 9.97 12.40 -17.46
C VAL A 52 8.65 11.92 -16.88
N ASN A 53 7.84 11.18 -17.65
CA ASN A 53 6.55 10.69 -17.16
C ASN A 53 6.70 9.67 -16.03
N VAL A 54 7.65 8.72 -16.13
CA VAL A 54 7.94 7.77 -15.04
C VAL A 54 8.57 8.46 -13.84
N TYR A 55 9.39 9.49 -14.03
CA TYR A 55 9.89 10.31 -12.92
C TYR A 55 8.74 10.98 -12.18
N MET A 56 7.78 11.57 -12.91
CA MET A 56 6.58 12.12 -12.30
C MET A 56 5.80 11.04 -11.54
N ASP A 57 5.57 9.86 -12.13
CA ASP A 57 4.88 8.77 -11.46
C ASP A 57 5.58 8.31 -10.17
N LEU A 58 6.91 8.13 -10.20
CA LEU A 58 7.69 7.72 -9.02
C LEU A 58 7.61 8.76 -7.91
N VAL A 59 7.78 10.05 -8.23
CA VAL A 59 7.63 11.14 -7.25
C VAL A 59 6.24 11.14 -6.59
N HIS A 60 5.21 10.68 -7.30
CA HIS A 60 3.84 10.67 -6.79
C HIS A 60 3.48 9.37 -6.06
N THR A 61 4.12 8.25 -6.39
CA THR A 61 3.68 6.90 -5.96
C THR A 61 4.68 6.15 -5.09
N ASP A 62 5.96 6.54 -5.08
CA ASP A 62 7.04 5.90 -4.34
C ASP A 62 7.58 6.89 -3.29
N SER A 63 7.25 6.67 -2.02
CA SER A 63 7.66 7.55 -0.91
C SER A 63 9.17 7.54 -0.64
N ASP A 64 9.87 6.47 -1.04
CA ASP A 64 11.32 6.38 -0.93
C ASP A 64 12.04 7.07 -2.11
N PHE A 65 11.29 7.54 -3.12
CA PHE A 65 11.87 8.23 -4.27
C PHE A 65 12.07 9.72 -3.98
N GLU A 66 13.32 10.11 -3.75
CA GLU A 66 13.67 11.53 -3.56
C GLU A 66 13.74 12.30 -4.89
N PRO A 67 12.90 13.33 -5.08
CA PRO A 67 12.96 14.17 -6.27
C PRO A 67 14.32 14.87 -6.39
N GLN A 68 14.89 14.87 -7.59
CA GLN A 68 16.17 15.52 -7.87
C GLN A 68 15.97 16.97 -8.33
N ASP A 69 16.55 17.91 -7.58
CA ASP A 69 16.56 19.31 -7.98
C ASP A 69 17.34 19.49 -9.29
N GLY A 70 16.75 20.20 -10.25
CA GLY A 70 17.35 20.41 -11.58
C GLY A 70 17.09 19.29 -12.59
N PHE A 71 16.27 18.28 -12.28
CA PHE A 71 15.93 17.19 -13.21
C PHE A 71 15.51 17.67 -14.61
N PHE A 72 14.63 18.67 -14.71
CA PHE A 72 14.17 19.21 -16.00
C PHE A 72 15.29 19.92 -16.81
N GLN A 73 16.37 20.36 -16.16
CA GLN A 73 17.51 21.01 -16.83
C GLN A 73 18.30 20.02 -17.69
N LEU A 74 18.20 18.72 -17.40
CA LEU A 74 18.77 17.66 -18.22
C LEU A 74 18.24 17.66 -19.65
N PHE A 75 17.05 18.21 -19.87
CA PHE A 75 16.36 18.23 -21.15
C PHE A 75 16.39 19.61 -21.83
N SER A 76 17.35 20.46 -21.46
CA SER A 76 17.45 21.84 -21.96
C SER A 76 18.13 21.98 -23.32
N ASP A 77 18.93 20.99 -23.75
CA ASP A 77 19.56 20.95 -25.08
C ASP A 77 18.80 19.99 -26.02
N PRO A 78 18.09 20.52 -27.05
CA PRO A 78 17.39 19.72 -28.05
C PRO A 78 18.29 18.82 -28.91
N ARG A 79 19.61 19.06 -28.91
CA ARG A 79 20.58 18.24 -29.65
C ARG A 79 20.91 16.93 -28.95
N SER A 80 20.81 16.91 -27.62
CA SER A 80 21.12 15.73 -26.80
C SER A 80 19.86 15.02 -26.29
N THR A 81 18.74 15.73 -26.22
CA THR A 81 17.47 15.23 -25.70
C THR A 81 16.32 15.72 -26.54
N ARG A 82 15.26 14.93 -26.68
CA ARG A 82 14.06 15.36 -27.41
C ARG A 82 12.82 15.07 -26.58
N LEU A 83 12.05 16.09 -26.24
CA LEU A 83 10.75 15.92 -25.57
C LEU A 83 9.63 16.22 -26.56
N THR A 84 8.60 15.39 -26.56
CA THR A 84 7.41 15.57 -27.40
C THR A 84 6.11 15.49 -26.63
N ARG A 85 6.02 14.65 -25.60
CA ARG A 85 4.79 14.40 -24.84
C ARG A 85 5.05 14.35 -23.35
N LEU A 86 4.45 15.29 -22.63
CA LEU A 86 4.67 15.43 -21.20
C LEU A 86 3.36 15.47 -20.43
N GLN A 87 3.33 14.72 -19.33
CA GLN A 87 2.29 14.77 -18.32
C GLN A 87 2.88 15.20 -16.99
N LEU A 88 2.55 16.44 -16.60
CA LEU A 88 3.03 17.07 -15.39
C LEU A 88 1.84 17.38 -14.48
N ARG A 89 1.98 17.08 -13.18
CA ARG A 89 0.89 17.18 -12.21
C ARG A 89 1.37 17.83 -10.91
N GLU A 90 0.43 18.46 -10.22
CA GLU A 90 0.53 18.98 -8.86
C GLU A 90 1.63 20.05 -8.67
N ASP A 91 1.95 20.34 -7.41
CA ASP A 91 2.84 21.42 -6.97
C ASP A 91 4.33 21.13 -7.14
N LEU A 92 4.71 20.04 -7.80
CA LEU A 92 6.11 19.73 -8.08
C LEU A 92 6.70 20.73 -9.08
N VAL A 93 5.92 21.10 -10.10
CA VAL A 93 6.40 21.83 -11.27
C VAL A 93 6.36 23.34 -11.03
N ARG A 94 7.50 23.99 -11.25
CA ARG A 94 7.70 25.44 -11.10
C ARG A 94 7.97 26.08 -12.46
N ASP A 95 7.84 27.41 -12.53
CA ASP A 95 8.09 28.16 -13.77
C ASP A 95 9.49 27.86 -14.37
N ARG A 96 10.50 27.69 -13.52
CA ARG A 96 11.88 27.35 -13.93
C ARG A 96 11.99 25.99 -14.65
N ASP A 97 11.11 25.06 -14.31
CA ASP A 97 11.12 23.71 -14.86
C ASP A 97 10.55 23.72 -16.29
N LEU A 98 9.46 24.49 -16.52
CA LEU A 98 8.96 24.74 -17.88
C LEU A 98 9.98 25.53 -18.73
N GLU A 99 10.66 26.50 -18.13
CA GLU A 99 11.69 27.28 -18.84
C GLU A 99 12.88 26.43 -19.27
N ALA A 100 13.27 25.46 -18.44
CA ALA A 100 14.36 24.56 -18.76
C ALA A 100 14.08 23.77 -20.06
N ILE A 101 12.83 23.38 -20.29
CA ILE A 101 12.41 22.65 -21.50
C ILE A 101 11.85 23.56 -22.60
N GLY A 102 11.96 24.89 -22.46
CA GLY A 102 11.34 25.86 -23.38
C GLY A 102 11.85 25.81 -24.82
N LYS A 103 12.99 25.15 -25.07
CA LYS A 103 13.57 24.95 -26.42
C LYS A 103 13.11 23.66 -27.10
N GLN A 104 12.32 22.83 -26.43
CA GLN A 104 11.82 21.56 -26.95
C GLN A 104 10.59 21.77 -27.86
N ASP A 105 10.43 20.89 -28.85
CA ASP A 105 9.27 20.91 -29.76
C ASP A 105 8.12 20.04 -29.23
N LEU A 106 7.53 20.46 -28.09
CA LEU A 106 6.43 19.71 -27.47
C LEU A 106 5.20 19.67 -28.37
N MET A 107 4.64 18.47 -28.53
CA MET A 107 3.38 18.22 -29.24
C MET A 107 2.20 18.11 -28.27
N GLU A 108 2.41 17.49 -27.11
CA GLU A 108 1.37 17.28 -26.09
C GLU A 108 1.91 17.70 -24.72
N LEU A 109 1.19 18.59 -24.05
CA LEU A 109 1.53 19.03 -22.70
C LEU A 109 0.29 19.02 -21.82
N HIS A 110 0.30 18.15 -20.82
CA HIS A 110 -0.70 18.10 -19.77
C HIS A 110 -0.15 18.72 -18.49
N LEU A 111 -0.79 19.79 -18.02
CA LEU A 111 -0.54 20.41 -16.73
C LEU A 111 -1.81 20.27 -15.88
N THR A 112 -1.75 19.47 -14.83
CA THR A 112 -2.91 19.18 -13.96
C THR A 112 -2.63 19.64 -12.54
N TYR A 113 -3.44 20.57 -12.01
CA TYR A 113 -3.29 21.12 -10.66
C TYR A 113 -1.89 21.71 -10.35
N CYS A 114 -1.20 22.27 -11.34
CA CYS A 114 0.12 22.89 -11.15
C CYS A 114 0.02 24.31 -10.56
N SER A 115 -0.32 24.43 -9.28
CA SER A 115 -0.62 25.72 -8.63
C SER A 115 0.61 26.62 -8.44
N ARG A 116 1.81 26.04 -8.48
CA ARG A 116 3.09 26.79 -8.39
C ARG A 116 3.51 27.47 -9.69
N LEU A 117 2.86 27.15 -10.81
CA LEU A 117 3.07 27.89 -12.05
C LEU A 117 2.41 29.27 -11.97
N THR A 118 3.02 30.25 -12.60
CA THR A 118 2.50 31.63 -12.62
C THR A 118 2.33 32.14 -14.05
N ALA A 119 1.95 33.41 -14.20
CA ALA A 119 2.00 34.14 -15.46
C ALA A 119 3.35 33.97 -16.21
N ARG A 120 4.45 33.66 -15.51
CA ARG A 120 5.74 33.35 -16.13
C ARG A 120 5.71 32.02 -16.87
N GLY A 121 5.17 30.96 -16.28
CA GLY A 121 4.93 29.68 -16.95
C GLY A 121 4.07 29.84 -18.21
N LEU A 122 2.99 30.63 -18.16
CA LEU A 122 2.16 30.92 -19.34
C LEU A 122 2.94 31.57 -20.49
N ARG A 123 3.87 32.49 -20.17
CA ARG A 123 4.76 33.08 -21.18
C ARG A 123 5.72 32.05 -21.77
N THR A 124 6.21 31.12 -20.96
CA THR A 124 7.06 30.03 -21.43
C THR A 124 6.31 29.11 -22.40
N LEU A 125 5.01 28.87 -22.17
CA LEU A 125 4.17 28.07 -23.08
C LEU A 125 4.13 28.64 -24.51
N CYS A 126 4.33 29.95 -24.69
CA CYS A 126 4.44 30.57 -26.01
C CYS A 126 5.60 30.00 -26.84
N SER A 127 6.63 29.44 -26.21
CA SER A 127 7.75 28.81 -26.91
C SER A 127 7.31 27.58 -27.71
N PHE A 128 6.24 26.92 -27.27
CA PHE A 128 5.69 25.71 -27.90
C PHE A 128 4.60 26.01 -28.94
N ARG A 129 4.26 27.28 -29.20
CA ARG A 129 3.09 27.68 -30.01
C ARG A 129 3.04 27.11 -31.42
N HIS A 130 4.19 26.76 -31.99
CA HIS A 130 4.32 26.26 -33.36
C HIS A 130 4.26 24.72 -33.45
N SER A 131 4.50 24.01 -32.35
CA SER A 131 4.54 22.54 -32.28
C SER A 131 3.32 21.94 -31.58
N LEU A 132 2.76 22.65 -30.58
CA LEU A 132 1.77 22.10 -29.67
C LEU A 132 0.43 21.81 -30.37
N LEU A 133 -0.02 20.56 -30.24
CA LEU A 133 -1.29 20.04 -30.73
C LEU A 133 -2.30 19.86 -29.59
N LEU A 134 -1.83 19.56 -28.38
CA LEU A 134 -2.63 19.36 -27.19
C LEU A 134 -2.06 20.18 -26.02
N LEU A 135 -2.93 20.96 -25.38
CA LEU A 135 -2.61 21.67 -24.14
C LEU A 135 -3.72 21.41 -23.11
N SER A 136 -3.36 20.85 -21.96
CA SER A 136 -4.23 20.83 -20.79
C SER A 136 -3.67 21.74 -19.69
N LEU A 137 -4.52 22.61 -19.17
CA LEU A 137 -4.27 23.52 -18.04
C LEU A 137 -5.28 23.24 -16.91
N PHE A 138 -5.71 21.99 -16.76
CA PHE A 138 -6.75 21.61 -15.81
C PHE A 138 -6.38 22.01 -14.38
N GLY A 139 -7.22 22.81 -13.73
CA GLY A 139 -6.99 23.31 -12.37
C GLY A 139 -5.80 24.28 -12.23
N CYS A 140 -5.17 24.73 -13.32
CA CYS A 140 -4.03 25.64 -13.29
C CYS A 140 -4.49 27.11 -13.30
N SER A 141 -5.16 27.58 -12.24
CA SER A 141 -5.73 28.94 -12.21
C SER A 141 -4.67 30.04 -12.09
N SER A 142 -3.59 29.78 -11.35
CA SER A 142 -2.52 30.73 -11.02
C SER A 142 -1.77 31.29 -12.24
N VAL A 143 -1.75 30.57 -13.36
CA VAL A 143 -1.04 31.02 -14.57
C VAL A 143 -1.71 32.21 -15.26
N PHE A 144 -2.98 32.47 -14.97
CA PHE A 144 -3.74 33.58 -15.57
C PHE A 144 -3.67 34.88 -14.74
N PHE A 145 -3.17 34.81 -13.50
CA PHE A 145 -3.09 35.95 -12.60
C PHE A 145 -1.66 36.49 -12.48
N ARG A 146 -1.47 37.80 -12.62
CA ARG A 146 -0.18 38.47 -12.37
C ARG A 146 -0.10 38.89 -10.91
N LYS A 147 0.89 38.38 -10.16
CA LYS A 147 1.21 38.93 -8.82
C LYS A 147 1.67 40.37 -8.98
N SER A 148 0.83 41.33 -8.61
CA SER A 148 1.26 42.71 -8.38
C SER A 148 2.11 42.71 -7.10
N GLY A 149 3.36 43.15 -7.21
CA GLY A 149 4.22 43.31 -6.05
C GLY A 149 3.71 44.43 -5.17
N GLY A 150 3.10 44.08 -4.05
CA GLY A 150 2.80 45.00 -2.95
C GLY A 150 1.55 45.87 -3.13
N LEU A 151 0.79 45.92 -2.04
CA LEU A 151 -0.37 46.77 -1.74
C LEU A 151 -1.67 46.49 -2.51
N LYS A 152 -2.71 46.31 -1.70
CA LYS A 152 -4.13 46.18 -2.04
C LYS A 152 -4.49 47.17 -3.16
N ASN A 153 -4.93 46.67 -4.32
CA ASN A 153 -5.95 47.27 -5.18
C ASN A 153 -6.18 46.47 -6.48
N GLU A 154 -7.38 46.65 -7.01
CA GLU A 154 -8.19 45.79 -7.87
C GLU A 154 -7.74 45.58 -9.33
N ASP A 155 -6.49 45.87 -9.70
CA ASP A 155 -6.04 45.77 -11.11
C ASP A 155 -5.01 44.66 -11.33
N ALA A 156 -5.36 43.42 -10.98
CA ALA A 156 -4.61 42.25 -11.43
C ALA A 156 -4.73 42.12 -12.96
N LYS A 157 -3.76 42.67 -13.72
CA LYS A 157 -3.68 42.46 -15.17
C LYS A 157 -3.65 40.96 -15.47
N ARG A 158 -4.70 40.48 -16.14
CA ARG A 158 -4.87 39.08 -16.54
C ARG A 158 -4.00 38.78 -17.77
N GLU A 159 -3.26 37.68 -17.73
CA GLU A 159 -2.61 37.16 -18.93
C GLU A 159 -3.60 36.32 -19.74
N VAL A 160 -3.54 36.43 -21.06
CA VAL A 160 -4.52 35.82 -21.96
C VAL A 160 -3.79 34.84 -22.88
N LEU A 161 -4.25 33.58 -22.90
CA LEU A 161 -3.68 32.51 -23.72
C LEU A 161 -3.58 32.91 -25.21
N VAL A 162 -4.57 33.67 -25.70
CA VAL A 162 -4.64 34.22 -27.06
C VAL A 162 -3.37 34.91 -27.52
N LYS A 163 -2.70 35.72 -26.67
CA LYS A 163 -1.51 36.47 -27.06
C LYS A 163 -0.33 35.56 -27.49
N SER A 164 -0.47 34.25 -27.24
CA SER A 164 0.56 33.25 -27.48
C SER A 164 0.58 32.71 -28.92
N GLY A 165 -0.49 32.84 -29.70
CA GLY A 165 -0.50 32.49 -31.14
C GLY A 165 -0.50 31.00 -31.49
N PHE A 166 -1.24 30.18 -30.73
CA PHE A 166 -1.35 28.72 -30.92
C PHE A 166 -2.16 28.34 -32.19
N ASN A 167 -1.50 28.31 -33.35
CA ASN A 167 -2.16 28.08 -34.64
C ASN A 167 -2.44 26.60 -34.96
N ARG A 168 -1.74 25.66 -34.31
CA ARG A 168 -1.87 24.21 -34.56
C ARG A 168 -2.62 23.46 -33.46
N LEU A 169 -3.00 24.15 -32.39
CA LEU A 169 -3.63 23.55 -31.22
C LEU A 169 -5.00 22.98 -31.59
N ARG A 170 -5.15 21.67 -31.38
CA ARG A 170 -6.36 20.88 -31.71
C ARG A 170 -7.17 20.55 -30.47
N LEU A 171 -6.51 20.25 -29.36
CA LEU A 171 -7.14 19.97 -28.09
C LEU A 171 -6.71 20.99 -27.04
N LEU A 172 -7.70 21.60 -26.40
CA LEU A 172 -7.48 22.50 -25.27
C LEU A 172 -8.37 22.08 -24.11
N ASN A 173 -7.75 21.87 -22.94
CA ASN A 173 -8.47 21.65 -21.69
C ASN A 173 -8.20 22.81 -20.73
N LEU A 174 -9.27 23.50 -20.36
CA LEU A 174 -9.33 24.60 -19.39
C LEU A 174 -10.29 24.27 -18.24
N GLY A 175 -10.46 23.00 -17.93
CA GLY A 175 -11.33 22.56 -16.85
C GLY A 175 -10.81 23.01 -15.48
N GLY A 176 -11.73 23.20 -14.53
CA GLY A 176 -11.42 23.61 -13.16
C GLY A 176 -10.94 25.05 -13.01
N LEU A 177 -11.18 25.92 -13.99
CA LEU A 177 -10.90 27.35 -13.85
C LEU A 177 -11.96 28.03 -12.97
N PRO A 178 -11.55 28.99 -12.12
CA PRO A 178 -12.45 29.68 -11.21
C PRO A 178 -13.35 30.67 -11.97
N ALA A 179 -14.53 30.97 -11.40
CA ALA A 179 -15.59 31.71 -12.07
C ALA A 179 -15.23 33.16 -12.45
N GLU A 180 -14.20 33.74 -11.83
CA GLU A 180 -13.74 35.10 -12.13
C GLU A 180 -13.04 35.21 -13.50
N LEU A 181 -12.61 34.08 -14.07
CA LEU A 181 -11.97 34.03 -15.39
C LEU A 181 -13.02 33.89 -16.49
N ASP A 182 -13.16 34.94 -17.30
CA ASP A 182 -14.01 34.89 -18.50
C ASP A 182 -13.29 34.13 -19.62
N VAL A 183 -13.62 32.84 -19.77
CA VAL A 183 -13.03 31.97 -20.80
C VAL A 183 -13.30 32.45 -22.22
N GLU A 184 -14.37 33.21 -22.47
CA GLU A 184 -14.63 33.80 -23.79
C GLU A 184 -13.46 34.70 -24.22
N THR A 185 -12.91 35.47 -23.28
CA THR A 185 -11.75 36.35 -23.52
C THR A 185 -10.44 35.58 -23.69
N LEU A 186 -10.35 34.38 -23.12
CA LEU A 186 -9.15 33.54 -23.17
C LEU A 186 -9.01 32.77 -24.50
N LEU A 187 -10.07 32.66 -25.30
CA LEU A 187 -10.17 31.66 -26.36
C LEU A 187 -10.24 32.19 -27.82
N ARG A 188 -9.99 33.48 -28.09
CA ARG A 188 -10.19 34.07 -29.44
C ARG A 188 -8.91 34.42 -30.21
N PRO A 189 -8.64 33.92 -31.44
CA PRO A 189 -9.13 32.69 -32.06
C PRO A 189 -8.07 31.58 -32.09
N LEU A 190 -8.49 30.33 -31.83
CA LEU A 190 -7.71 29.11 -32.02
C LEU A 190 -8.20 28.40 -33.30
N PRO A 191 -7.51 28.53 -34.45
CA PRO A 191 -8.06 28.19 -35.75
C PRO A 191 -8.13 26.68 -36.02
N ALA A 192 -7.31 25.87 -35.35
CA ALA A 192 -7.23 24.42 -35.56
C ALA A 192 -7.97 23.60 -34.51
N LEU A 193 -8.71 24.25 -33.59
CA LEU A 193 -9.33 23.59 -32.45
C LEU A 193 -10.45 22.63 -32.88
N THR A 194 -10.37 21.38 -32.41
CA THR A 194 -11.35 20.31 -32.66
C THR A 194 -11.90 19.71 -31.37
N SER A 195 -11.21 19.90 -30.24
CA SER A 195 -11.59 19.33 -28.94
C SER A 195 -11.40 20.39 -27.86
N LEU A 196 -12.45 20.61 -27.07
CA LEU A 196 -12.46 21.63 -26.02
C LEU A 196 -13.07 21.06 -24.73
N ASP A 197 -12.36 21.21 -23.63
CA ASP A 197 -12.83 20.83 -22.30
C ASP A 197 -12.92 22.08 -21.41
N LEU A 198 -14.13 22.35 -20.93
CA LEU A 198 -14.50 23.46 -20.04
C LEU A 198 -15.18 22.92 -18.77
N SER A 199 -14.77 21.73 -18.32
CA SER A 199 -15.32 21.11 -17.11
C SER A 199 -15.25 22.06 -15.92
N SER A 200 -16.34 22.19 -15.16
CA SER A 200 -16.48 23.04 -13.98
C SER A 200 -16.21 24.54 -14.22
N VAL A 201 -16.35 25.01 -15.46
CA VAL A 201 -16.22 26.44 -15.82
C VAL A 201 -17.57 27.15 -15.77
N HIS A 202 -17.56 28.42 -15.36
CA HIS A 202 -18.74 29.28 -15.47
C HIS A 202 -18.88 29.85 -16.89
N LEU A 203 -20.00 29.54 -17.57
CA LEU A 203 -20.29 29.97 -18.93
C LEU A 203 -21.54 30.86 -18.99
N PRO A 204 -21.42 32.17 -18.70
CA PRO A 204 -22.57 33.08 -18.72
C PRO A 204 -23.09 33.38 -20.13
N ARG A 205 -22.22 33.28 -21.15
CA ARG A 205 -22.55 33.60 -22.56
C ARG A 205 -21.99 32.50 -23.47
N PRO A 206 -22.68 31.37 -23.64
CA PRO A 206 -22.13 30.22 -24.37
C PRO A 206 -22.00 30.44 -25.89
N ALA A 207 -22.65 31.47 -26.45
CA ALA A 207 -22.69 31.73 -27.88
C ALA A 207 -21.31 31.81 -28.58
N PHE A 208 -20.23 32.17 -27.87
CA PHE A 208 -18.88 32.19 -28.45
C PHE A 208 -18.40 30.82 -28.94
N LEU A 209 -18.96 29.71 -28.42
CA LEU A 209 -18.60 28.35 -28.83
C LEU A 209 -18.94 28.10 -30.31
N THR A 210 -19.94 28.81 -30.85
CA THR A 210 -20.37 28.71 -32.25
C THR A 210 -19.28 29.07 -33.25
N GLN A 211 -18.23 29.80 -32.85
CA GLN A 211 -17.09 30.09 -33.72
C GLN A 211 -16.36 28.82 -34.22
N TRP A 212 -16.54 27.68 -33.55
CA TRP A 212 -16.01 26.38 -33.95
C TRP A 212 -17.10 25.39 -34.38
N SER A 213 -18.34 25.83 -34.63
CA SER A 213 -19.47 24.93 -34.99
C SER A 213 -19.16 23.98 -36.15
N GLU A 214 -18.39 24.46 -37.13
CA GLU A 214 -18.00 23.72 -38.34
C GLU A 214 -16.82 22.74 -38.15
N ARG A 215 -16.19 22.69 -36.96
CA ARG A 215 -14.94 21.91 -36.76
C ARG A 215 -14.88 21.17 -35.43
N LEU A 216 -15.54 21.67 -34.38
CA LEU A 216 -15.45 21.08 -33.05
C LEU A 216 -16.12 19.71 -33.06
N ALA A 217 -15.32 18.67 -32.82
CA ALA A 217 -15.74 17.29 -32.78
C ALA A 217 -15.96 16.78 -31.34
N SER A 218 -15.34 17.41 -30.35
CA SER A 218 -15.48 17.03 -28.93
C SER A 218 -15.64 18.25 -28.04
N LEU A 219 -16.65 18.22 -27.18
CA LEU A 219 -16.93 19.26 -26.20
C LEU A 219 -17.27 18.62 -24.86
N VAL A 220 -16.49 18.94 -23.82
CA VAL A 220 -16.69 18.48 -22.45
C VAL A 220 -17.11 19.65 -21.58
N LEU A 221 -18.28 19.53 -20.98
CA LEU A 221 -18.94 20.51 -20.12
C LEU A 221 -19.33 19.86 -18.79
N TYR A 222 -18.51 18.93 -18.29
CA TYR A 222 -18.77 18.27 -17.02
C TYR A 222 -18.96 19.31 -15.91
N ASN A 223 -20.03 19.20 -15.13
CA ASN A 223 -20.36 20.09 -14.03
C ASN A 223 -20.55 21.58 -14.43
N VAL A 224 -20.83 21.86 -15.70
CA VAL A 224 -21.29 23.18 -16.17
C VAL A 224 -22.81 23.26 -16.03
N GLU A 225 -23.33 24.39 -15.51
CA GLU A 225 -24.77 24.57 -15.40
C GLU A 225 -25.41 24.72 -16.78
N LEU A 226 -26.34 23.81 -17.10
CA LEU A 226 -27.08 23.86 -18.34
C LEU A 226 -28.13 24.99 -18.32
N THR A 227 -28.25 25.70 -19.43
CA THR A 227 -29.28 26.72 -19.66
C THR A 227 -29.91 26.49 -21.02
N GLU A 228 -31.11 27.02 -21.26
CA GLU A 228 -31.74 26.94 -22.59
C GLU A 228 -30.86 27.57 -23.68
N GLU A 229 -30.13 28.65 -23.36
CA GLU A 229 -29.18 29.28 -24.28
C GLU A 229 -27.98 28.35 -24.61
N LEU A 230 -27.44 27.66 -23.61
CA LEU A 230 -26.37 26.69 -23.82
C LEU A 230 -26.86 25.52 -24.65
N ILE A 231 -28.04 24.96 -24.36
CA ILE A 231 -28.65 23.89 -25.18
C ILE A 231 -28.81 24.38 -26.61
N HIS A 232 -29.39 25.57 -26.84
CA HIS A 232 -29.54 26.12 -28.18
C HIS A 232 -28.20 26.25 -28.92
N THR A 233 -27.16 26.71 -28.22
CA THR A 233 -25.80 26.80 -28.75
C THR A 233 -25.26 25.42 -29.15
N LEU A 234 -25.41 24.41 -28.29
CA LEU A 234 -24.96 23.04 -28.53
C LEU A 234 -25.62 22.44 -29.78
N LEU A 235 -26.91 22.67 -29.98
CA LEU A 235 -27.67 22.15 -31.14
C LEU A 235 -27.17 22.73 -32.48
N GLN A 236 -26.48 23.88 -32.48
CA GLN A 236 -25.88 24.46 -33.69
C GLN A 236 -24.53 23.80 -34.06
N MET A 237 -23.95 22.99 -33.18
CA MET A 237 -22.62 22.39 -33.36
C MET A 237 -22.72 21.01 -34.03
N SER A 238 -23.21 20.99 -35.26
CA SER A 238 -23.57 19.76 -36.00
C SER A 238 -22.42 18.75 -36.21
N ARG A 239 -21.16 19.20 -36.10
CA ARG A 239 -19.96 18.36 -36.22
C ARG A 239 -19.56 17.64 -34.94
N LEU A 240 -20.27 17.86 -33.83
CA LEU A 240 -19.98 17.19 -32.55
C LEU A 240 -20.17 15.67 -32.67
N ARG A 241 -19.11 14.96 -32.28
CA ARG A 241 -19.08 13.49 -32.16
C ARG A 241 -19.03 13.05 -30.70
N HIS A 242 -18.48 13.88 -29.83
CA HIS A 242 -18.39 13.61 -28.39
C HIS A 242 -18.94 14.80 -27.63
N LEU A 243 -20.05 14.58 -26.92
CA LEU A 243 -20.66 15.58 -26.06
C LEU A 243 -20.73 15.04 -24.65
N ASP A 244 -20.14 15.77 -23.71
CA ASP A 244 -20.28 15.51 -22.29
C ASP A 244 -20.92 16.71 -21.62
N ILE A 245 -22.11 16.50 -21.08
CA ILE A 245 -22.85 17.48 -20.27
C ILE A 245 -23.17 16.90 -18.90
N SER A 246 -22.39 15.90 -18.47
CA SER A 246 -22.60 15.21 -17.20
C SER A 246 -22.34 16.12 -16.00
N ARG A 247 -22.81 15.73 -14.82
CA ARG A 247 -22.63 16.51 -13.60
C ARG A 247 -22.50 15.64 -12.37
N GLU A 248 -21.96 16.21 -11.31
CA GLU A 248 -21.81 15.50 -10.04
C GLU A 248 -23.13 15.42 -9.25
N ASN A 249 -23.78 16.57 -9.02
CA ASN A 249 -24.88 16.69 -8.06
C ASN A 249 -26.22 16.97 -8.75
N GLN A 250 -27.19 16.10 -8.50
CA GLN A 250 -28.55 16.18 -9.03
C GLN A 250 -29.41 17.28 -8.36
N ARG A 251 -29.11 17.65 -7.11
CA ARG A 251 -30.00 18.46 -6.26
C ARG A 251 -29.83 19.97 -6.45
N THR A 252 -28.65 20.43 -6.86
CA THR A 252 -28.31 21.86 -6.97
C THR A 252 -28.62 22.45 -8.34
N SER A 253 -28.88 21.61 -9.35
CA SER A 253 -29.24 22.04 -10.70
C SER A 253 -30.59 22.73 -10.74
N LYS A 254 -30.64 23.94 -11.33
CA LYS A 254 -31.91 24.57 -11.73
C LYS A 254 -32.44 23.92 -13.00
N PHE A 255 -31.54 23.53 -13.90
CA PHE A 255 -31.92 22.82 -15.12
C PHE A 255 -32.29 21.38 -14.83
N LYS A 256 -33.31 20.87 -15.51
CA LYS A 256 -33.70 19.46 -15.43
C LYS A 256 -33.87 18.94 -16.84
N MET A 257 -33.38 17.73 -17.07
CA MET A 257 -33.36 17.15 -18.40
C MET A 257 -34.77 16.70 -18.78
N THR A 258 -35.19 16.96 -20.02
CA THR A 258 -36.50 16.55 -20.56
C THR A 258 -36.33 15.63 -21.77
N ARG A 259 -37.38 14.86 -22.09
CA ARG A 259 -37.47 14.06 -23.31
C ARG A 259 -37.25 14.93 -24.53
N LYS A 260 -37.86 16.13 -24.55
CA LYS A 260 -37.72 17.09 -25.66
C LYS A 260 -36.26 17.52 -25.85
N THR A 261 -35.55 17.86 -24.77
CA THR A 261 -34.13 18.24 -24.83
C THR A 261 -33.27 17.10 -25.39
N LEU A 262 -33.46 15.87 -24.88
CA LEU A 262 -32.73 14.71 -25.38
C LEU A 262 -33.05 14.40 -26.84
N SER A 263 -34.32 14.44 -27.24
CA SER A 263 -34.72 14.26 -28.64
C SER A 263 -34.07 15.32 -29.54
N SER A 264 -34.07 16.59 -29.14
CA SER A 264 -33.40 17.65 -29.89
C SER A 264 -31.90 17.40 -30.06
N ILE A 265 -31.21 16.93 -29.01
CA ILE A 265 -29.79 16.58 -29.06
C ILE A 265 -29.55 15.46 -30.08
N VAL A 266 -30.33 14.38 -30.00
CA VAL A 266 -30.19 13.22 -30.91
C VAL A 266 -30.49 13.58 -32.36
N GLN A 267 -31.54 14.37 -32.60
CA GLN A 267 -31.95 14.79 -33.94
C GLN A 267 -30.97 15.79 -34.57
N SER A 268 -30.43 16.72 -33.78
CA SER A 268 -29.55 17.78 -34.30
C SER A 268 -28.10 17.30 -34.44
N LEU A 269 -27.61 16.49 -33.49
CA LEU A 269 -26.22 16.03 -33.46
C LEU A 269 -26.12 14.60 -34.02
N VAL A 270 -26.41 14.48 -35.32
CA VAL A 270 -26.53 13.19 -36.02
C VAL A 270 -25.23 12.38 -36.11
N ASP A 271 -24.08 13.02 -35.88
CA ASP A 271 -22.75 12.41 -35.93
C ASP A 271 -22.24 12.00 -34.54
N LEU A 272 -23.08 12.07 -33.49
CA LEU A 272 -22.72 11.63 -32.15
C LEU A 272 -22.24 10.18 -32.13
N VAL A 273 -21.09 10.00 -31.48
CA VAL A 273 -20.42 8.73 -31.19
C VAL A 273 -20.40 8.49 -29.68
N SER A 274 -20.37 9.56 -28.89
CA SER A 274 -20.33 9.52 -27.43
C SER A 274 -21.22 10.61 -26.84
N LEU A 275 -22.06 10.24 -25.88
CA LEU A 275 -22.87 11.17 -25.11
C LEU A 275 -22.78 10.84 -23.63
N ASP A 276 -22.45 11.81 -22.78
CA ASP A 276 -22.52 11.65 -21.33
C ASP A 276 -23.54 12.62 -20.73
N ILE A 277 -24.57 12.06 -20.12
CA ILE A 277 -25.64 12.77 -19.39
C ILE A 277 -25.74 12.30 -17.94
N SER A 278 -24.66 11.72 -17.41
CA SER A 278 -24.60 11.21 -16.04
C SER A 278 -24.92 12.31 -15.02
N GLY A 279 -25.63 11.94 -13.95
CA GLY A 279 -25.99 12.84 -12.86
C GLY A 279 -27.15 13.80 -13.14
N HIS A 280 -27.86 13.69 -14.27
CA HIS A 280 -29.08 14.46 -14.53
C HIS A 280 -30.34 13.79 -13.95
N ILE A 281 -31.28 14.63 -13.49
CA ILE A 281 -32.66 14.21 -13.18
C ILE A 281 -33.53 14.42 -14.42
N MET A 282 -34.30 13.41 -14.78
CA MET A 282 -35.32 13.47 -15.83
C MET A 282 -36.64 14.02 -15.27
N LEU A 283 -37.24 15.02 -15.92
CA LEU A 283 -38.56 15.58 -15.52
C LEU A 283 -39.74 14.75 -16.00
N ASP A 284 -39.61 14.15 -17.16
CA ASP A 284 -40.63 13.39 -17.84
C ASP A 284 -40.16 11.96 -18.06
N ASN A 285 -41.12 11.03 -18.13
CA ASN A 285 -40.79 9.65 -18.40
C ASN A 285 -40.17 9.55 -19.80
N CYS A 286 -38.93 9.10 -19.89
CA CYS A 286 -38.22 8.93 -21.16
C CYS A 286 -38.11 7.47 -21.59
N THR A 287 -38.64 6.55 -20.78
CA THR A 287 -38.50 5.12 -21.00
C THR A 287 -39.81 4.49 -21.46
N VAL A 288 -39.70 3.39 -22.19
CA VAL A 288 -40.83 2.52 -22.51
C VAL A 288 -41.45 1.93 -21.23
N PRO A 289 -42.72 1.51 -21.24
CA PRO A 289 -43.34 0.80 -20.12
C PRO A 289 -42.58 -0.48 -19.74
N ALA A 290 -42.59 -0.84 -18.46
CA ALA A 290 -41.82 -1.98 -17.93
C ALA A 290 -42.14 -3.33 -18.60
N PHE A 291 -43.40 -3.54 -19.02
CA PHE A 291 -43.79 -4.78 -19.70
C PHE A 291 -43.20 -4.88 -21.12
N GLU A 292 -42.88 -3.75 -21.77
CA GLU A 292 -42.19 -3.73 -23.07
C GLU A 292 -40.68 -3.87 -22.88
N ASP A 293 -40.10 -3.23 -21.84
CA ASP A 293 -38.67 -3.31 -21.53
C ASP A 293 -38.21 -4.72 -21.14
N ALA A 294 -39.09 -5.52 -20.51
CA ALA A 294 -38.77 -6.86 -20.06
C ALA A 294 -38.69 -7.91 -21.19
N VAL A 295 -38.98 -7.54 -22.44
CA VAL A 295 -39.12 -8.48 -23.55
C VAL A 295 -37.81 -8.67 -24.31
N GLY A 296 -37.24 -9.87 -24.18
CA GLY A 296 -36.13 -10.32 -25.02
C GLY A 296 -34.74 -10.07 -24.44
N ARG A 297 -33.71 -10.33 -25.25
CA ARG A 297 -32.31 -10.13 -24.86
C ARG A 297 -31.92 -8.65 -25.04
N PRO A 298 -31.01 -8.10 -24.21
CA PRO A 298 -30.49 -6.74 -24.41
C PRO A 298 -30.07 -6.50 -25.86
N SER A 299 -30.48 -5.36 -26.41
CA SER A 299 -30.23 -4.98 -27.81
C SER A 299 -29.60 -3.60 -27.84
N ILE A 300 -28.61 -3.43 -28.72
CA ILE A 300 -27.94 -2.16 -28.96
C ILE A 300 -28.52 -1.42 -30.17
N GLU A 301 -29.46 -2.02 -30.92
CA GLU A 301 -30.09 -1.38 -32.07
C GLU A 301 -30.94 -0.18 -31.61
N PRO A 302 -30.70 1.04 -32.16
CA PRO A 302 -31.46 2.23 -31.80
C PRO A 302 -32.98 2.03 -31.82
N CYS A 303 -33.54 1.46 -32.89
CA CYS A 303 -34.99 1.28 -33.04
C CYS A 303 -35.65 0.43 -31.95
N LYS A 304 -34.87 -0.37 -31.20
CA LYS A 304 -35.33 -1.20 -30.07
C LYS A 304 -35.02 -0.55 -28.71
N SER A 305 -34.48 0.67 -28.69
CA SER A 305 -34.10 1.37 -27.47
C SER A 305 -35.29 1.51 -26.53
N SER A 306 -35.06 1.16 -25.27
CA SER A 306 -36.00 1.39 -24.18
C SER A 306 -36.08 2.86 -23.74
N ILE A 307 -35.23 3.72 -24.30
CA ILE A 307 -35.20 5.17 -24.07
C ILE A 307 -35.69 5.85 -25.36
N TYR A 308 -36.87 6.46 -25.33
CA TYR A 308 -37.56 6.97 -26.53
C TYR A 308 -36.69 7.91 -27.37
N PRO A 309 -36.02 8.95 -26.81
CA PRO A 309 -35.14 9.81 -27.60
C PRO A 309 -34.04 9.07 -28.38
N PHE A 310 -33.55 7.95 -27.84
CA PHE A 310 -32.45 7.20 -28.47
C PHE A 310 -32.93 6.23 -29.56
N GLN A 311 -34.25 6.10 -29.79
CA GLN A 311 -34.78 5.35 -30.93
C GLN A 311 -34.45 6.02 -32.27
N GLU A 312 -34.21 7.33 -32.25
CA GLU A 312 -33.90 8.14 -33.43
C GLU A 312 -32.40 8.19 -33.76
N LEU A 313 -31.55 7.54 -32.98
CA LEU A 313 -30.13 7.44 -33.29
C LEU A 313 -29.93 6.67 -34.61
N LYS A 314 -29.06 7.18 -35.49
CA LYS A 314 -28.71 6.52 -36.75
C LYS A 314 -27.90 5.23 -36.55
N ARG A 315 -27.19 5.13 -35.43
CA ARG A 315 -26.31 4.01 -35.07
C ARG A 315 -26.15 3.92 -33.55
N PRO A 316 -25.80 2.77 -32.99
CA PRO A 316 -25.44 2.67 -31.57
C PRO A 316 -24.26 3.58 -31.25
N LEU A 317 -24.28 4.20 -30.07
CA LEU A 317 -23.16 5.00 -29.57
C LEU A 317 -22.00 4.10 -29.17
N GLN A 318 -20.77 4.57 -29.30
CA GLN A 318 -19.60 3.88 -28.75
C GLN A 318 -19.59 4.00 -27.22
N PHE A 319 -20.02 5.14 -26.69
CA PHE A 319 -20.12 5.41 -25.27
C PHE A 319 -21.41 6.15 -24.94
N LEU A 320 -22.11 5.70 -23.90
CA LEU A 320 -23.26 6.39 -23.35
C LEU A 320 -23.17 6.45 -21.82
N GLY A 321 -22.96 7.65 -21.30
CA GLY A 321 -22.84 7.90 -19.88
C GLY A 321 -24.21 8.13 -19.23
N LEU A 322 -24.65 7.17 -18.41
CA LEU A 322 -25.95 7.19 -17.70
C LEU A 322 -25.78 7.03 -16.19
N TYR A 323 -24.56 7.17 -15.67
CA TYR A 323 -24.28 6.98 -14.26
C TYR A 323 -25.10 7.95 -13.39
N ASN A 324 -25.71 7.43 -12.32
CA ASN A 324 -26.66 8.20 -11.50
C ASN A 324 -27.78 8.85 -12.33
N THR A 325 -28.37 8.11 -13.27
CA THR A 325 -29.62 8.47 -13.94
C THR A 325 -30.59 7.30 -13.82
N MET A 326 -31.90 7.57 -13.83
CA MET A 326 -32.89 6.48 -13.87
C MET A 326 -32.85 5.69 -15.19
N LEU A 327 -32.23 6.26 -16.23
CA LEU A 327 -32.17 5.68 -17.57
C LEU A 327 -31.22 4.48 -17.66
N CYS A 328 -30.24 4.33 -16.75
CA CYS A 328 -29.32 3.20 -16.78
C CYS A 328 -29.99 1.85 -16.43
N ASN A 329 -31.19 1.89 -15.85
CA ASN A 329 -31.89 0.72 -15.32
C ASN A 329 -32.69 -0.07 -16.38
N VAL A 330 -32.84 0.48 -17.59
CA VAL A 330 -33.57 -0.18 -18.69
C VAL A 330 -32.74 -1.27 -19.38
N THR A 331 -33.38 -2.07 -20.23
CA THR A 331 -32.79 -3.29 -20.79
C THR A 331 -32.14 -3.07 -22.15
N HIS A 332 -32.76 -2.32 -23.05
CA HIS A 332 -32.24 -2.07 -24.39
C HIS A 332 -31.65 -0.66 -24.49
N ILE A 333 -30.33 -0.55 -24.31
CA ILE A 333 -29.60 0.72 -24.38
C ILE A 333 -28.71 0.69 -25.63
N PRO A 334 -28.86 1.64 -26.58
CA PRO A 334 -28.16 1.59 -27.87
C PRO A 334 -26.73 2.10 -27.80
N ALA A 335 -25.89 1.44 -27.01
CA ALA A 335 -24.46 1.75 -26.90
C ALA A 335 -23.59 0.53 -26.61
N TYR A 336 -22.33 0.57 -27.06
CA TYR A 336 -21.35 -0.49 -26.81
C TYR A 336 -20.75 -0.44 -25.39
N LYS A 337 -20.49 0.76 -24.87
CA LYS A 337 -20.02 0.98 -23.50
C LYS A 337 -20.99 1.89 -22.77
N ILE A 338 -21.49 1.44 -21.62
CA ILE A 338 -22.52 2.14 -20.86
C ILE A 338 -22.03 2.33 -19.43
N THR A 339 -22.03 3.56 -18.92
CA THR A 339 -21.85 3.82 -17.48
C THR A 339 -23.21 3.87 -16.80
N GLY A 340 -23.29 3.38 -15.57
CA GLY A 340 -24.57 3.22 -14.88
C GLY A 340 -24.43 2.51 -13.54
N SER A 341 -25.55 2.32 -12.85
CA SER A 341 -25.59 1.64 -11.55
C SER A 341 -26.43 0.36 -11.55
N LYS A 342 -26.82 -0.16 -12.72
CA LYS A 342 -27.68 -1.35 -12.83
C LYS A 342 -26.94 -2.65 -12.51
N ASN A 343 -25.68 -2.75 -12.94
CA ASN A 343 -24.89 -4.00 -12.87
C ASN A 343 -23.39 -3.73 -12.80
N GLU A 344 -22.63 -4.81 -12.57
CA GLU A 344 -21.16 -4.79 -12.46
C GLU A 344 -20.48 -4.12 -13.66
N ASP A 345 -20.84 -4.46 -14.90
CA ASP A 345 -20.18 -3.89 -16.08
C ASP A 345 -20.39 -2.37 -16.19
N GLN A 346 -21.62 -1.90 -15.94
CA GLN A 346 -21.93 -0.47 -15.92
C GLN A 346 -21.14 0.29 -14.84
N ILE A 347 -20.95 -0.31 -13.67
CA ILE A 347 -20.18 0.27 -12.57
C ILE A 347 -18.69 0.31 -12.93
N LEU A 348 -18.13 -0.78 -13.46
CA LEU A 348 -16.73 -0.82 -13.89
C LEU A 348 -16.46 0.18 -15.02
N ASN A 349 -17.38 0.29 -15.99
CA ASN A 349 -17.33 1.33 -17.03
C ASN A 349 -17.35 2.75 -16.43
N ALA A 350 -18.13 2.98 -15.36
CA ALA A 350 -18.18 4.27 -14.68
C ALA A 350 -16.87 4.60 -13.96
N ILE A 351 -16.27 3.64 -13.24
CA ILE A 351 -14.97 3.83 -12.59
C ILE A 351 -13.91 4.16 -13.65
N GLU A 352 -13.86 3.38 -14.73
CA GLU A 352 -12.91 3.58 -15.83
C GLU A 352 -13.07 4.94 -16.50
N ALA A 353 -14.31 5.39 -16.76
CA ALA A 353 -14.57 6.65 -17.43
C ALA A 353 -14.28 7.89 -16.56
N TYR A 354 -14.47 7.78 -15.24
CA TYR A 354 -14.49 8.95 -14.35
C TYR A 354 -13.27 9.10 -13.45
N THR A 355 -12.45 8.06 -13.33
CA THR A 355 -11.28 8.05 -12.43
C THR A 355 -10.29 9.17 -12.71
N GLU A 356 -10.07 9.64 -13.94
CA GLU A 356 -8.98 10.60 -14.17
C GLU A 356 -9.27 12.01 -13.62
N GLN A 357 -10.48 12.52 -13.82
CA GLN A 357 -10.79 13.94 -13.60
C GLN A 357 -12.05 14.19 -12.75
N ARG A 358 -12.77 13.14 -12.34
CA ARG A 358 -14.07 13.23 -11.66
C ARG A 358 -14.10 12.37 -10.40
N PRO A 359 -13.27 12.69 -9.39
CA PRO A 359 -13.10 11.87 -8.21
C PRO A 359 -14.42 11.56 -7.49
N GLU A 360 -15.38 12.48 -7.51
CA GLU A 360 -16.66 12.34 -6.83
C GLU A 360 -17.57 11.29 -7.49
N LEU A 361 -17.54 11.20 -8.83
CA LEU A 361 -18.24 10.15 -9.57
C LEU A 361 -17.54 8.79 -9.37
N ALA A 362 -16.21 8.78 -9.50
CA ALA A 362 -15.39 7.57 -9.34
C ALA A 362 -15.56 6.97 -7.93
N HIS A 363 -15.49 7.81 -6.88
CA HIS A 363 -15.73 7.42 -5.49
C HIS A 363 -17.08 6.70 -5.31
N ARG A 364 -18.17 7.24 -5.87
CA ARG A 364 -19.51 6.63 -5.76
C ARG A 364 -19.60 5.31 -6.51
N ALA A 365 -18.97 5.21 -7.68
CA ALA A 365 -18.93 3.97 -8.45
C ALA A 365 -18.10 2.89 -7.74
N ILE A 366 -16.95 3.25 -7.16
CA ILE A 366 -16.12 2.36 -6.34
C ILE A 366 -16.90 1.88 -5.10
N ASN A 367 -17.70 2.75 -4.48
CA ASN A 367 -18.54 2.34 -3.35
C ASN A 367 -19.60 1.30 -3.74
N GLN A 368 -20.19 1.41 -4.94
CA GLN A 368 -21.11 0.39 -5.45
C GLN A 368 -20.38 -0.91 -5.81
N LEU A 369 -19.16 -0.82 -6.36
CA LEU A 369 -18.30 -1.99 -6.58
C LEU A 369 -17.94 -2.68 -5.26
N PHE A 370 -17.67 -1.92 -4.20
CA PHE A 370 -17.46 -2.45 -2.86
C PHE A 370 -18.67 -3.27 -2.37
N ASP A 371 -19.90 -2.78 -2.57
CA ASP A 371 -21.10 -3.53 -2.19
C ASP A 371 -21.25 -4.82 -3.01
N ILE A 372 -20.89 -4.80 -4.30
CA ILE A 372 -20.83 -6.01 -5.13
C ILE A 372 -19.79 -6.98 -4.58
N ALA A 373 -18.55 -6.54 -4.38
CA ALA A 373 -17.45 -7.40 -3.92
C ALA A 373 -17.69 -8.00 -2.52
N ARG A 374 -18.43 -7.29 -1.66
CA ARG A 374 -18.75 -7.73 -0.30
C ARG A 374 -19.91 -8.72 -0.22
N ILE A 375 -20.96 -8.51 -1.02
CA ILE A 375 -22.25 -9.23 -0.88
C ILE A 375 -22.44 -10.26 -2.00
N GLN A 376 -21.84 -10.04 -3.15
CA GLN A 376 -22.02 -10.84 -4.38
C GLN A 376 -20.66 -11.35 -4.87
N HIS A 377 -20.69 -12.21 -5.90
CA HIS A 377 -19.47 -12.65 -6.58
C HIS A 377 -19.08 -11.64 -7.67
N CYS A 378 -17.89 -11.03 -7.57
CA CYS A 378 -17.36 -10.15 -8.61
C CYS A 378 -16.85 -10.98 -9.80
N SER A 379 -17.51 -10.87 -10.94
CA SER A 379 -17.20 -11.69 -12.13
C SER A 379 -15.97 -11.20 -12.91
N GLN A 380 -15.65 -9.90 -12.85
CA GLN A 380 -14.54 -9.26 -13.56
C GLN A 380 -13.45 -8.79 -12.58
N LEU A 381 -13.05 -9.66 -11.65
CA LEU A 381 -12.16 -9.34 -10.54
C LEU A 381 -10.88 -8.59 -10.97
N LEU A 382 -10.15 -9.06 -11.98
CA LEU A 382 -8.90 -8.44 -12.43
C LEU A 382 -9.11 -7.01 -12.93
N ARG A 383 -10.20 -6.78 -13.66
CA ARG A 383 -10.58 -5.46 -14.14
C ARG A 383 -10.97 -4.55 -12.98
N ALA A 384 -11.77 -5.05 -12.04
CA ALA A 384 -12.16 -4.33 -10.83
C ALA A 384 -10.92 -3.91 -10.01
N LEU A 385 -10.00 -4.85 -9.78
CA LEU A 385 -8.78 -4.60 -9.02
C LEU A 385 -7.88 -3.55 -9.68
N GLN A 386 -7.66 -3.66 -11.00
CA GLN A 386 -6.88 -2.67 -11.75
C GLN A 386 -7.49 -1.26 -11.71
N LEU A 387 -8.82 -1.17 -11.82
CA LEU A 387 -9.53 0.10 -11.75
C LEU A 387 -9.44 0.74 -10.35
N VAL A 388 -9.60 -0.04 -9.29
CA VAL A 388 -9.46 0.45 -7.91
C VAL A 388 -8.02 0.89 -7.61
N ILE A 389 -7.01 0.11 -8.03
CA ILE A 389 -5.59 0.50 -7.93
C ILE A 389 -5.35 1.83 -8.65
N THR A 390 -5.88 1.97 -9.87
CA THR A 390 -5.72 3.19 -10.67
C THR A 390 -6.36 4.39 -9.97
N ALA A 391 -7.56 4.23 -9.40
CA ALA A 391 -8.23 5.31 -8.68
C ALA A 391 -7.47 5.75 -7.43
N LEU A 392 -7.00 4.80 -6.63
CA LEU A 392 -6.23 5.10 -5.42
C LEU A 392 -4.86 5.75 -5.74
N LYS A 393 -4.22 5.38 -6.85
CA LYS A 393 -2.98 6.04 -7.31
C LYS A 393 -3.25 7.45 -7.83
N THR A 394 -4.32 7.61 -8.63
CA THR A 394 -4.65 8.89 -9.26
C THR A 394 -5.06 9.94 -8.23
N HIS A 395 -5.83 9.52 -7.21
CA HIS A 395 -6.39 10.39 -6.19
C HIS A 395 -5.84 10.10 -4.80
N LYS A 396 -4.51 10.13 -4.66
CA LYS A 396 -3.80 9.91 -3.39
C LYS A 396 -4.18 10.89 -2.27
N TYR A 397 -4.71 12.06 -2.63
CA TYR A 397 -5.09 13.11 -1.69
C TYR A 397 -6.62 13.26 -1.51
N ASP A 398 -7.42 12.49 -2.24
CA ASP A 398 -8.88 12.46 -2.05
C ASP A 398 -9.25 11.47 -0.94
N LYS A 399 -9.65 12.01 0.20
CA LYS A 399 -10.05 11.21 1.37
C LYS A 399 -11.14 10.19 1.03
N SER A 400 -12.14 10.56 0.24
CA SER A 400 -13.31 9.73 -0.02
C SER A 400 -12.91 8.51 -0.86
N ILE A 401 -12.12 8.72 -1.92
CA ILE A 401 -11.58 7.64 -2.74
C ILE A 401 -10.69 6.71 -1.93
N GLN A 402 -9.85 7.25 -1.05
CA GLN A 402 -8.94 6.44 -0.24
C GLN A 402 -9.71 5.56 0.75
N VAL A 403 -10.78 6.07 1.36
CA VAL A 403 -11.65 5.30 2.23
C VAL A 403 -12.38 4.18 1.47
N THR A 404 -13.07 4.48 0.36
CA THR A 404 -13.86 3.45 -0.34
C THR A 404 -13.02 2.50 -1.17
N GLY A 405 -11.94 2.99 -1.80
CA GLY A 405 -11.02 2.17 -2.56
C GLY A 405 -10.26 1.18 -1.68
N SER A 406 -9.74 1.61 -0.51
CA SER A 406 -9.10 0.68 0.43
C SER A 406 -10.09 -0.38 0.96
N ALA A 407 -11.35 0.00 1.21
CA ALA A 407 -12.39 -0.95 1.59
C ALA A 407 -12.68 -1.98 0.48
N ALA A 408 -12.73 -1.54 -0.77
CA ALA A 408 -12.93 -2.43 -1.93
C ALA A 408 -11.75 -3.41 -2.10
N LEU A 409 -10.50 -2.94 -1.93
CA LEU A 409 -9.32 -3.78 -2.06
C LEU A 409 -9.33 -4.99 -1.11
N PHE A 410 -9.78 -4.81 0.13
CA PHE A 410 -9.86 -5.92 1.09
C PHE A 410 -10.68 -7.11 0.55
N TYR A 411 -11.85 -6.84 -0.05
CA TYR A 411 -12.69 -7.90 -0.61
C TYR A 411 -12.18 -8.42 -1.96
N LEU A 412 -11.63 -7.54 -2.80
CA LEU A 412 -11.08 -7.91 -4.11
C LEU A 412 -9.76 -8.69 -4.03
N THR A 413 -9.16 -8.80 -2.84
CA THR A 413 -7.88 -9.49 -2.59
C THR A 413 -8.02 -10.71 -1.69
N ASN A 414 -9.24 -11.17 -1.44
CA ASN A 414 -9.49 -12.36 -0.65
C ASN A 414 -8.70 -13.57 -1.20
N THR A 415 -8.25 -14.46 -0.31
CA THR A 415 -7.35 -15.59 -0.62
C THR A 415 -7.90 -16.54 -1.69
N GLU A 416 -9.23 -16.59 -1.85
CA GLU A 416 -9.91 -17.36 -2.90
C GLU A 416 -9.53 -16.93 -4.32
N TYR A 417 -9.13 -15.66 -4.49
CA TYR A 417 -8.77 -15.09 -5.78
C TYR A 417 -7.26 -15.07 -6.05
N ARG A 418 -6.47 -15.65 -5.15
CA ARG A 418 -5.01 -15.59 -5.21
C ARG A 418 -4.44 -16.24 -6.49
N SER A 419 -5.07 -17.29 -7.00
CA SER A 419 -4.63 -17.96 -8.23
C SER A 419 -4.78 -17.09 -9.48
N ASP A 420 -5.70 -16.13 -9.46
CA ASP A 420 -6.00 -15.27 -10.61
C ASP A 420 -5.07 -14.05 -10.69
N GLN A 421 -4.36 -13.73 -9.61
CA GLN A 421 -3.54 -12.52 -9.46
C GLN A 421 -2.05 -12.80 -9.60
N SER A 422 -1.37 -12.20 -10.58
CA SER A 422 0.10 -12.28 -10.60
C SER A 422 0.74 -11.65 -9.36
N VAL A 423 2.02 -12.00 -9.17
CA VAL A 423 2.92 -11.32 -8.23
C VAL A 423 2.94 -9.81 -8.48
N ARG A 424 2.88 -9.35 -9.74
CA ARG A 424 2.96 -7.93 -10.09
C ARG A 424 1.72 -7.18 -9.60
N LEU A 425 0.53 -7.72 -9.85
CA LEU A 425 -0.71 -7.11 -9.43
C LEU A 425 -0.80 -7.06 -7.90
N ARG A 426 -0.41 -8.15 -7.21
CA ARG A 426 -0.33 -8.20 -5.74
C ARG A 426 0.63 -7.16 -5.16
N ARG A 427 1.82 -6.99 -5.75
CA ARG A 427 2.76 -5.92 -5.35
C ARG A 427 2.17 -4.53 -5.54
N GLN A 428 1.41 -4.28 -6.61
CA GLN A 428 0.73 -3.00 -6.80
C GLN A 428 -0.33 -2.74 -5.73
N VAL A 429 -1.08 -3.76 -5.30
CA VAL A 429 -2.02 -3.64 -4.19
C VAL A 429 -1.27 -3.25 -2.92
N ILE A 430 -0.22 -3.98 -2.56
CA ILE A 430 0.59 -3.71 -1.36
C ILE A 430 1.12 -2.26 -1.39
N GLN A 431 1.69 -1.81 -2.50
CA GLN A 431 2.17 -0.44 -2.64
C GLN A 431 1.07 0.61 -2.41
N VAL A 432 -0.10 0.43 -3.03
CA VAL A 432 -1.20 1.40 -2.89
C VAL A 432 -1.76 1.42 -1.47
N VAL A 433 -1.86 0.26 -0.83
CA VAL A 433 -2.27 0.13 0.57
C VAL A 433 -1.31 0.90 1.49
N LEU A 434 0.00 0.73 1.29
CA LEU A 434 1.02 1.45 2.08
C LEU A 434 1.02 2.96 1.79
N ASN A 435 0.78 3.38 0.54
CA ASN A 435 0.60 4.80 0.20
C ASN A 435 -0.57 5.41 0.99
N GLY A 436 -1.70 4.69 1.07
CA GLY A 436 -2.85 5.11 1.86
C GLY A 436 -2.54 5.22 3.36
N MET A 437 -1.81 4.24 3.90
CA MET A 437 -1.38 4.24 5.32
C MET A 437 -0.41 5.37 5.66
N GLU A 438 0.44 5.79 4.74
CA GLU A 438 1.35 6.93 4.96
C GLU A 438 0.59 8.24 5.04
N HIS A 439 -0.32 8.46 4.09
CA HIS A 439 -0.97 9.76 3.96
C HIS A 439 -2.16 9.95 4.92
N TYR A 440 -2.85 8.88 5.29
CA TYR A 440 -4.08 8.95 6.10
C TYR A 440 -3.94 8.22 7.42
N GLN A 441 -3.78 8.95 8.51
CA GLN A 441 -3.77 8.39 9.87
C GLN A 441 -5.19 8.11 10.44
N GLU A 442 -6.23 8.20 9.61
CA GLU A 442 -7.60 7.91 10.04
C GLU A 442 -7.83 6.40 10.21
N VAL A 443 -8.47 6.02 11.33
CA VAL A 443 -8.69 4.62 11.74
C VAL A 443 -9.31 3.79 10.62
N THR A 444 -10.27 4.32 9.86
CA THR A 444 -10.95 3.57 8.79
C THR A 444 -10.00 3.15 7.67
N VAL A 445 -9.18 4.07 7.16
CA VAL A 445 -8.22 3.77 6.07
C VAL A 445 -7.17 2.79 6.59
N GLN A 446 -6.60 3.07 7.76
CA GLN A 446 -5.59 2.21 8.36
C GLN A 446 -6.11 0.79 8.60
N ARG A 447 -7.33 0.65 9.14
CA ARG A 447 -7.96 -0.66 9.36
C ARG A 447 -8.16 -1.41 8.04
N ASN A 448 -8.72 -0.78 7.01
CA ASN A 448 -8.92 -1.41 5.71
C ASN A 448 -7.60 -1.86 5.08
N CYS A 449 -6.58 -1.01 5.18
CA CYS A 449 -5.25 -1.29 4.69
C CYS A 449 -4.60 -2.48 5.42
N CYS A 450 -4.59 -2.48 6.76
CA CYS A 450 -4.05 -3.59 7.54
C CYS A 450 -4.80 -4.91 7.27
N LEU A 451 -6.14 -4.89 7.17
CA LEU A 451 -6.92 -6.07 6.79
C LEU A 451 -6.56 -6.58 5.40
N THR A 452 -6.32 -5.67 4.45
CA THR A 452 -5.86 -6.04 3.10
C THR A 452 -4.48 -6.69 3.15
N LEU A 453 -3.54 -6.19 3.97
CA LEU A 453 -2.22 -6.80 4.16
C LEU A 453 -2.31 -8.24 4.70
N CYS A 454 -3.28 -8.53 5.58
CA CYS A 454 -3.49 -9.88 6.11
C CYS A 454 -3.89 -10.92 5.04
N ASN A 455 -4.31 -10.51 3.85
CA ASN A 455 -4.66 -11.44 2.76
C ASN A 455 -3.41 -11.99 2.03
N PHE A 456 -2.23 -11.43 2.29
CA PHE A 456 -0.97 -11.81 1.64
C PHE A 456 -0.12 -12.73 2.53
N SER A 457 0.78 -13.51 1.92
CA SER A 457 1.76 -14.29 2.69
C SER A 457 2.79 -13.36 3.34
N ILE A 458 2.87 -13.42 4.67
CA ILE A 458 3.81 -12.64 5.48
C ILE A 458 4.89 -13.59 6.03
N PRO A 459 6.19 -13.26 5.91
CA PRO A 459 6.76 -12.01 5.38
C PRO A 459 6.99 -12.01 3.86
N GLU A 460 6.93 -13.17 3.19
CA GLU A 460 7.39 -13.40 1.81
C GLU A 460 6.93 -12.35 0.78
N GLU A 461 5.64 -11.99 0.78
CA GLU A 461 5.11 -11.04 -0.22
C GLU A 461 5.34 -9.58 0.15
N LEU A 462 5.62 -9.31 1.43
CA LEU A 462 5.84 -7.97 1.96
C LEU A 462 7.35 -7.62 2.02
N GLU A 463 8.23 -8.59 1.77
CA GLU A 463 9.69 -8.43 1.85
C GLU A 463 10.22 -7.22 1.08
N PHE A 464 9.72 -6.99 -0.15
CA PHE A 464 10.14 -5.86 -0.98
C PHE A 464 9.76 -4.46 -0.42
N GLN A 465 8.93 -4.41 0.62
CA GLN A 465 8.53 -3.20 1.36
C GLN A 465 8.71 -3.38 2.88
N TYR A 466 9.55 -4.34 3.31
CA TYR A 466 9.62 -4.76 4.71
C TYR A 466 9.86 -3.61 5.69
N HIS A 467 10.84 -2.76 5.39
CA HIS A 467 11.16 -1.57 6.18
C HIS A 467 9.94 -0.64 6.32
N ARG A 468 9.31 -0.34 5.20
CA ARG A 468 8.19 0.61 5.09
C ARG A 468 6.95 0.11 5.83
N VAL A 469 6.61 -1.18 5.68
CA VAL A 469 5.50 -1.82 6.40
C VAL A 469 5.72 -1.73 7.91
N ASN A 470 6.90 -2.12 8.41
CA ASN A 470 7.19 -2.10 9.84
C ASN A 470 7.11 -0.67 10.41
N LEU A 471 7.66 0.31 9.71
CA LEU A 471 7.59 1.72 10.13
C LEU A 471 6.13 2.20 10.25
N LEU A 472 5.27 1.82 9.31
CA LEU A 472 3.85 2.22 9.32
C LEU A 472 3.07 1.53 10.44
N LEU A 473 3.29 0.22 10.65
CA LEU A 473 2.64 -0.50 11.75
C LEU A 473 3.06 0.05 13.11
N LEU A 474 4.34 0.41 13.29
CA LEU A 474 4.81 1.05 14.52
C LEU A 474 4.14 2.41 14.75
N LYS A 475 4.01 3.24 13.71
CA LYS A 475 3.28 4.53 13.79
C LYS A 475 1.81 4.35 14.20
N ILE A 476 1.14 3.28 13.75
CA ILE A 476 -0.24 2.97 14.18
C ILE A 476 -0.28 2.67 15.69
N LEU A 477 0.74 2.00 16.21
CA LEU A 477 0.81 1.54 17.60
C LEU A 477 1.33 2.60 18.59
N GLU A 478 2.00 3.66 18.12
CA GLU A 478 2.55 4.74 18.96
C GLU A 478 1.51 5.51 19.81
N PRO A 479 0.33 5.90 19.29
CA PRO A 479 -0.56 6.77 20.05
C PRO A 479 -1.25 6.06 21.23
N VAL A 480 -1.37 6.77 22.35
CA VAL A 480 -1.86 6.21 23.62
C VAL A 480 -3.32 5.75 23.55
N ARG A 481 -4.15 6.39 22.72
CA ARG A 481 -5.58 6.06 22.55
C ARG A 481 -5.83 5.65 21.10
N GLN A 482 -5.70 4.36 20.84
CA GLN A 482 -6.04 3.75 19.57
C GLN A 482 -7.33 2.97 19.66
N ASP A 483 -8.00 2.85 18.53
CA ASP A 483 -9.11 1.91 18.37
C ASP A 483 -8.59 0.48 18.60
N GLU A 484 -9.33 -0.31 19.39
CA GLU A 484 -8.89 -1.64 19.80
C GLU A 484 -8.78 -2.60 18.61
N SER A 485 -9.65 -2.44 17.61
CA SER A 485 -9.69 -3.30 16.44
C SER A 485 -8.45 -3.12 15.58
N ILE A 486 -8.05 -1.88 15.31
CA ILE A 486 -6.84 -1.58 14.54
C ILE A 486 -5.57 -1.98 15.30
N GLN A 487 -5.51 -1.73 16.61
CA GLN A 487 -4.38 -2.11 17.45
C GLN A 487 -4.16 -3.63 17.39
N ARG A 488 -5.22 -4.43 17.49
CA ARG A 488 -5.15 -5.89 17.39
C ARG A 488 -4.61 -6.37 16.04
N ILE A 489 -5.08 -5.79 14.94
CA ILE A 489 -4.62 -6.17 13.60
C ILE A 489 -3.14 -5.77 13.42
N ALA A 490 -2.75 -4.56 13.85
CA ALA A 490 -1.38 -4.08 13.70
C ALA A 490 -0.38 -4.92 14.50
N VAL A 491 -0.68 -5.29 15.75
CA VAL A 491 0.21 -6.17 16.55
C VAL A 491 0.28 -7.57 15.93
N HIS A 492 -0.83 -8.10 15.41
CA HIS A 492 -0.83 -9.39 14.70
C HIS A 492 0.10 -9.37 13.48
N LEU A 493 0.02 -8.33 12.64
CA LEU A 493 0.91 -8.13 11.50
C LEU A 493 2.37 -7.99 11.93
N CYS A 494 2.65 -7.20 12.97
CA CYS A 494 4.00 -7.07 13.54
C CYS A 494 4.57 -8.43 13.97
N ASN A 495 3.80 -9.23 14.72
CA ASN A 495 4.23 -10.56 15.17
C ASN A 495 4.54 -11.48 13.98
N ALA A 496 3.69 -11.49 12.96
CA ALA A 496 3.90 -12.28 11.74
C ALA A 496 5.17 -11.84 10.98
N LEU A 497 5.42 -10.53 10.89
CA LEU A 497 6.58 -9.97 10.18
C LEU A 497 7.92 -10.27 10.84
N VAL A 498 7.98 -10.34 12.17
CA VAL A 498 9.23 -10.65 12.90
C VAL A 498 9.45 -12.15 13.08
N CYS A 499 8.43 -12.97 12.83
CA CYS A 499 8.52 -14.41 13.03
C CYS A 499 9.51 -15.05 12.05
N GLN A 500 9.44 -14.84 10.74
CA GLN A 500 10.22 -15.63 9.75
C GLN A 500 11.31 -14.85 9.01
N VAL A 501 11.92 -13.86 9.64
CA VAL A 501 12.97 -13.04 9.01
C VAL A 501 14.36 -13.32 9.58
N ASP A 502 15.39 -12.96 8.80
CA ASP A 502 16.79 -13.04 9.21
C ASP A 502 17.13 -12.05 10.34
N ASN A 503 18.31 -12.22 10.91
CA ASN A 503 18.75 -11.44 12.07
C ASN A 503 19.01 -9.97 11.72
N ASP A 504 19.45 -9.65 10.49
CA ASP A 504 19.67 -8.27 10.03
C ASP A 504 18.35 -7.47 10.01
N HIS A 505 17.28 -8.08 9.51
CA HIS A 505 15.93 -7.49 9.54
C HIS A 505 15.41 -7.30 10.97
N LYS A 506 15.58 -8.30 11.85
CA LYS A 506 15.18 -8.20 13.27
C LYS A 506 15.91 -7.06 13.99
N GLU A 507 17.21 -6.91 13.78
CA GLU A 507 18.00 -5.81 14.35
C GLU A 507 17.56 -4.45 13.82
N ALA A 508 17.33 -4.35 12.51
CA ALA A 508 16.87 -3.11 11.89
C ALA A 508 15.51 -2.68 12.48
N VAL A 509 14.56 -3.61 12.61
CA VAL A 509 13.23 -3.34 13.20
C VAL A 509 13.34 -2.99 14.68
N GLY A 510 14.23 -3.64 15.43
CA GLY A 510 14.55 -3.26 16.80
C GLY A 510 14.98 -1.80 16.92
N LYS A 511 15.93 -1.37 16.07
CA LYS A 511 16.43 0.01 15.97
C LYS A 511 15.35 1.02 15.56
N MET A 512 14.27 0.60 14.91
CA MET A 512 13.10 1.46 14.63
C MET A 512 12.23 1.75 15.87
N GLY A 513 12.50 1.12 17.01
CA GLY A 513 11.75 1.31 18.26
C GLY A 513 10.72 0.22 18.54
N PHE A 514 10.74 -0.91 17.81
CA PHE A 514 9.77 -1.99 17.96
C PHE A 514 9.68 -2.53 19.39
N VAL A 515 10.83 -2.82 20.02
CA VAL A 515 10.89 -3.38 21.38
C VAL A 515 10.19 -2.45 22.37
N LYS A 516 10.52 -1.16 22.32
CA LYS A 516 9.92 -0.13 23.17
C LYS A 516 8.40 -0.01 22.94
N THR A 517 7.96 -0.02 21.69
CA THR A 517 6.54 0.07 21.35
C THR A 517 5.75 -1.10 21.92
N MET A 518 6.22 -2.35 21.76
CA MET A 518 5.54 -3.52 22.31
C MET A 518 5.50 -3.50 23.84
N LEU A 519 6.58 -3.10 24.52
CA LEU A 519 6.61 -2.97 25.97
C LEU A 519 5.63 -1.90 26.49
N ASN A 520 5.49 -0.78 25.78
CA ASN A 520 4.50 0.25 26.12
C ASN A 520 3.06 -0.28 26.00
N LEU A 521 2.77 -1.10 24.98
CA LEU A 521 1.46 -1.74 24.82
C LEU A 521 1.17 -2.71 25.98
N ILE A 522 2.14 -3.54 26.34
CA ILE A 522 2.03 -4.46 27.48
C ILE A 522 1.80 -3.68 28.77
N GLN A 523 2.60 -2.64 29.03
CA GLN A 523 2.46 -1.81 30.22
C GLN A 523 1.06 -1.20 30.33
N LYS A 524 0.52 -0.70 29.22
CA LYS A 524 -0.84 -0.15 29.19
C LYS A 524 -1.88 -1.22 29.49
N LYS A 525 -1.82 -2.37 28.81
CA LYS A 525 -2.77 -3.47 29.01
C LYS A 525 -2.73 -4.02 30.44
N LEU A 526 -1.54 -4.07 31.05
CA LEU A 526 -1.35 -4.40 32.45
C LEU A 526 -2.01 -3.36 33.39
N GLN A 527 -1.84 -2.06 33.12
CA GLN A 527 -2.52 -1.00 33.89
C GLN A 527 -4.05 -1.09 33.78
N ASP A 528 -4.55 -1.46 32.61
CA ASP A 528 -5.97 -1.71 32.33
C ASP A 528 -6.46 -3.06 32.91
N ARG A 529 -5.56 -3.87 33.50
CA ARG A 529 -5.81 -5.25 33.99
C ARG A 529 -6.43 -6.18 32.94
N MET A 530 -5.99 -6.01 31.69
CA MET A 530 -6.47 -6.76 30.55
C MET A 530 -5.37 -7.64 29.97
N CYS A 531 -5.63 -8.95 29.92
CA CYS A 531 -4.82 -9.91 29.16
C CYS A 531 -5.65 -10.39 27.95
N ASP A 532 -5.52 -9.67 26.85
CA ASP A 532 -6.15 -9.97 25.55
C ASP A 532 -5.12 -10.40 24.50
N GLN A 533 -5.58 -10.67 23.29
CA GLN A 533 -4.70 -11.03 22.16
C GLN A 533 -3.64 -9.96 21.86
N VAL A 534 -3.89 -8.69 22.18
CA VAL A 534 -2.89 -7.63 21.97
C VAL A 534 -1.71 -7.85 22.91
N MET A 535 -1.96 -8.13 24.19
CA MET A 535 -0.88 -8.44 25.15
C MET A 535 -0.14 -9.72 24.75
N GLU A 536 -0.87 -10.79 24.42
CA GLU A 536 -0.26 -12.08 24.05
C GLU A 536 0.59 -11.97 22.79
N PHE A 537 0.09 -11.33 21.73
CA PHE A 537 0.85 -11.10 20.50
C PHE A 537 2.01 -10.11 20.69
N SER A 538 1.91 -9.14 21.61
CA SER A 538 3.03 -8.23 21.90
C SER A 538 4.19 -9.00 22.54
N TRP A 539 3.92 -9.88 23.50
CA TRP A 539 4.95 -10.75 24.09
C TRP A 539 5.48 -11.77 23.09
N SER A 540 4.63 -12.35 22.25
CA SER A 540 5.05 -13.25 21.16
C SER A 540 5.97 -12.54 20.15
N ALA A 541 5.64 -11.30 19.79
CA ALA A 541 6.46 -10.49 18.90
C ALA A 541 7.82 -10.15 19.52
N LEU A 542 7.85 -9.83 20.82
CA LEU A 542 9.09 -9.60 21.55
C LEU A 542 9.94 -10.88 21.66
N TRP A 543 9.31 -12.04 21.86
CA TRP A 543 10.02 -13.33 21.84
C TRP A 543 10.67 -13.56 20.46
N ASN A 544 9.94 -13.35 19.37
CA ASN A 544 10.47 -13.52 18.02
C ASN A 544 11.57 -12.53 17.66
N ILE A 545 11.46 -11.26 18.04
CA ILE A 545 12.44 -10.22 17.69
C ILE A 545 13.72 -10.30 18.52
N THR A 546 13.71 -10.96 19.68
CA THR A 546 14.89 -11.16 20.55
C THR A 546 15.64 -12.45 20.25
N ASP A 547 15.03 -13.37 19.49
CA ASP A 547 15.64 -14.63 19.06
C ASP A 547 16.90 -14.35 18.23
N GLU A 548 18.04 -14.89 18.69
CA GLU A 548 19.39 -14.72 18.13
C GLU A 548 19.85 -13.27 17.88
N THR A 549 19.32 -12.29 18.64
CA THR A 549 19.63 -10.87 18.45
C THR A 549 20.00 -10.17 19.77
N PRO A 550 21.30 -10.17 20.15
CA PRO A 550 21.78 -9.62 21.42
C PRO A 550 21.39 -8.16 21.67
N ASP A 551 21.42 -7.31 20.64
CA ASP A 551 21.05 -5.89 20.74
C ASP A 551 19.58 -5.74 21.15
N ASN A 552 18.67 -6.55 20.60
CA ASN A 552 17.25 -6.51 20.93
C ASN A 552 16.98 -7.05 22.36
N CYS A 553 17.71 -8.10 22.78
CA CYS A 553 17.69 -8.57 24.16
C CYS A 553 18.14 -7.48 25.14
N GLN A 554 19.19 -6.74 24.80
CA GLN A 554 19.66 -5.62 25.61
C GLN A 554 18.62 -4.50 25.68
N MET A 555 18.01 -4.11 24.55
CA MET A 555 16.95 -3.11 24.52
C MET A 555 15.76 -3.50 25.40
N PHE A 556 15.38 -4.78 25.45
CA PHE A 556 14.32 -5.27 26.33
C PHE A 556 14.62 -5.01 27.81
N LEU A 557 15.86 -5.30 28.24
CA LEU A 557 16.30 -5.06 29.61
C LEU A 557 16.33 -3.56 29.93
N GLU A 558 16.89 -2.74 29.04
CA GLU A 558 16.99 -1.29 29.20
C GLU A 558 15.61 -0.61 29.24
N CYS A 559 14.62 -1.16 28.53
CA CYS A 559 13.25 -0.64 28.48
C CYS A 559 12.35 -1.21 29.61
N ASN A 560 12.92 -1.59 30.76
CA ASN A 560 12.17 -2.04 31.94
C ASN A 560 11.35 -3.33 31.71
N GLY A 561 11.72 -4.15 30.72
CA GLY A 561 10.98 -5.36 30.36
C GLY A 561 10.92 -6.40 31.49
N MET A 562 11.97 -6.47 32.31
CA MET A 562 12.05 -7.38 33.45
C MET A 562 11.02 -7.08 34.55
N ASN A 563 10.74 -5.80 34.83
CA ASN A 563 9.71 -5.44 35.81
C ASN A 563 8.31 -5.71 35.26
N LEU A 564 8.07 -5.44 33.97
CA LEU A 564 6.81 -5.77 33.31
C LEU A 564 6.52 -7.28 33.33
N PHE A 565 7.55 -8.11 33.15
CA PHE A 565 7.42 -9.57 33.30
C PHE A 565 6.87 -9.96 34.69
N LEU A 566 7.47 -9.44 35.76
CA LEU A 566 7.07 -9.75 37.13
C LEU A 566 5.65 -9.28 37.44
N ASP A 567 5.33 -8.07 37.01
CA ASP A 567 4.00 -7.51 37.24
C ASP A 567 2.93 -8.27 36.45
N CYS A 568 3.21 -8.68 35.21
CA CYS A 568 2.33 -9.54 34.41
C CYS A 568 2.13 -10.92 35.05
N LEU A 569 3.19 -11.58 35.52
CA LEU A 569 3.10 -12.88 36.17
C LEU A 569 2.25 -12.81 37.46
N LYS A 570 2.39 -11.71 38.20
CA LYS A 570 1.62 -11.48 39.43
C LYS A 570 0.15 -11.17 39.16
N GLU A 571 -0.15 -10.35 38.15
CA GLU A 571 -1.52 -9.93 37.83
C GLU A 571 -2.29 -11.05 37.09
N PHE A 572 -1.62 -11.88 36.30
CA PHE A 572 -2.24 -12.86 35.40
C PHE A 572 -1.80 -14.33 35.64
N PRO A 573 -1.84 -14.86 36.88
CA PRO A 573 -1.26 -16.17 37.23
C PRO A 573 -1.87 -17.37 36.48
N ASP A 574 -3.09 -17.22 35.93
CA ASP A 574 -3.80 -18.28 35.22
C ASP A 574 -3.61 -18.24 33.69
N LYS A 575 -2.82 -17.28 33.16
CA LYS A 575 -2.66 -17.06 31.72
C LYS A 575 -1.42 -17.78 31.18
N GLN A 576 -1.56 -19.08 30.92
CA GLN A 576 -0.41 -19.92 30.56
C GLN A 576 0.25 -19.59 29.21
N GLU A 577 -0.54 -19.21 28.20
CA GLU A 577 0.00 -18.79 26.90
C GLU A 577 0.85 -17.52 27.01
N LEU A 578 0.40 -16.55 27.82
CA LEU A 578 1.17 -15.36 28.16
C LEU A 578 2.48 -15.74 28.86
N HIS A 579 2.42 -16.62 29.87
CA HIS A 579 3.60 -17.09 30.60
C HIS A 579 4.61 -17.76 29.68
N ARG A 580 4.15 -18.62 28.77
CA ARG A 580 5.00 -19.27 27.78
C ARG A 580 5.74 -18.25 26.91
N ASN A 581 5.03 -17.27 26.36
CA ASN A 581 5.64 -16.23 25.51
C ASN A 581 6.67 -15.39 26.28
N MET A 582 6.34 -15.01 27.52
CA MET A 582 7.24 -14.27 28.39
C MET A 582 8.51 -15.06 28.75
N LEU A 583 8.37 -16.34 29.09
CA LEU A 583 9.49 -17.19 29.46
C LEU A 583 10.37 -17.55 28.26
N GLY A 584 9.78 -17.74 27.08
CA GLY A 584 10.52 -17.93 25.83
C GLY A 584 11.44 -16.75 25.53
N LEU A 585 10.94 -15.52 25.67
CA LEU A 585 11.76 -14.31 25.54
C LEU A 585 12.92 -14.30 26.54
N LEU A 586 12.66 -14.58 27.81
CA LEU A 586 13.72 -14.61 28.83
C LEU A 586 14.74 -15.73 28.59
N GLY A 587 14.32 -16.83 27.95
CA GLY A 587 15.20 -17.83 27.38
C GLY A 587 16.24 -17.19 26.45
N ASN A 588 15.78 -16.48 25.42
CA ASN A 588 16.65 -15.79 24.45
C ASN A 588 17.61 -14.79 25.14
N VAL A 589 17.13 -14.06 26.15
CA VAL A 589 17.99 -13.13 26.91
C VAL A 589 19.06 -13.89 27.69
N ALA A 590 18.73 -15.02 28.30
CA ALA A 590 19.66 -15.84 29.08
C ALA A 590 20.74 -16.51 28.21
N GLU A 591 20.46 -16.76 26.93
CA GLU A 591 21.45 -17.25 25.98
C GLU A 591 22.62 -16.27 25.76
N VAL A 592 22.36 -14.97 25.94
CA VAL A 592 23.37 -13.91 25.77
C VAL A 592 24.23 -13.76 27.03
N LYS A 593 25.47 -14.27 26.97
CA LYS A 593 26.42 -14.25 28.10
C LYS A 593 26.58 -12.88 28.77
N ALA A 594 26.68 -11.81 27.98
CA ALA A 594 26.90 -10.46 28.51
C ALA A 594 25.68 -9.92 29.31
N LEU A 595 24.48 -10.46 29.08
CA LEU A 595 23.25 -9.98 29.69
C LEU A 595 22.83 -10.79 30.93
N ARG A 596 23.29 -12.04 31.07
CA ARG A 596 22.99 -12.92 32.21
C ARG A 596 23.21 -12.30 33.59
N PRO A 597 24.25 -11.48 33.85
CA PRO A 597 24.41 -10.80 35.14
C PRO A 597 23.21 -9.91 35.52
N GLN A 598 22.48 -9.38 34.55
CA GLN A 598 21.29 -8.56 34.80
C GLN A 598 20.06 -9.39 35.20
N LEU A 599 20.03 -10.68 34.84
CA LEU A 599 18.98 -11.64 35.25
C LEU A 599 19.22 -12.16 36.68
N LEU A 600 20.45 -12.08 37.17
CA LEU A 600 20.87 -12.61 38.47
C LEU A 600 20.48 -11.66 39.60
N THR A 601 19.18 -11.55 39.87
CA THR A 601 18.66 -10.84 41.04
C THR A 601 17.83 -11.76 41.93
N LYS A 602 17.78 -11.44 43.23
CA LYS A 602 17.05 -12.24 44.22
C LYS A 602 15.60 -12.48 43.80
N GLN A 603 14.95 -11.44 43.30
CA GLN A 603 13.55 -11.50 42.88
C GLN A 603 13.36 -12.43 41.68
N PHE A 604 14.17 -12.30 40.63
CA PHE A 604 14.04 -13.13 39.43
C PHE A 604 14.34 -14.58 39.72
N ILE A 605 15.46 -14.88 40.38
CA ILE A 605 15.82 -16.27 40.67
C ILE A 605 14.80 -16.93 41.59
N THR A 606 14.23 -16.21 42.55
CA THR A 606 13.14 -16.75 43.39
C THR A 606 11.94 -17.14 42.52
N VAL A 607 11.48 -16.25 41.64
CA VAL A 607 10.34 -16.51 40.74
C VAL A 607 10.62 -17.68 39.81
N PHE A 608 11.77 -17.71 39.13
CA PHE A 608 12.14 -18.83 38.25
C PHE A 608 12.23 -20.15 39.01
N SER A 609 12.75 -20.13 40.24
CA SER A 609 12.81 -21.28 41.11
C SER A 609 11.42 -21.79 41.52
N GLU A 610 10.45 -20.90 41.78
CA GLU A 610 9.05 -21.26 42.04
C GLU A 610 8.36 -21.84 40.81
N LEU A 611 8.62 -21.29 39.61
CA LEU A 611 8.05 -21.76 38.35
C LEU A 611 8.47 -23.19 37.98
N LEU A 612 9.59 -23.70 38.52
CA LEU A 612 10.00 -25.10 38.36
C LEU A 612 8.96 -26.10 38.90
N ASP A 613 8.18 -25.70 39.91
CA ASP A 613 7.14 -26.56 40.51
C ASP A 613 5.82 -26.48 39.72
N SER A 614 5.74 -25.62 38.71
CA SER A 614 4.53 -25.42 37.90
C SER A 614 4.23 -26.63 37.02
N LYS A 615 2.99 -27.09 37.10
CA LYS A 615 2.40 -28.13 36.22
C LYS A 615 1.41 -27.53 35.20
N ALA A 616 1.42 -26.21 35.06
CA ALA A 616 0.49 -25.51 34.20
C ALA A 616 0.97 -25.59 32.73
N ASP A 617 0.02 -25.82 31.82
CA ASP A 617 0.30 -26.10 30.39
C ASP A 617 1.26 -27.28 30.19
N GLY A 618 1.09 -28.34 30.99
CA GLY A 618 1.97 -29.51 30.99
C GLY A 618 3.32 -29.18 31.64
N ILE A 619 4.40 -29.34 30.88
CA ILE A 619 5.77 -29.02 31.35
C ILE A 619 6.28 -27.69 30.79
N GLU A 620 5.50 -26.94 30.01
CA GLU A 620 5.97 -25.77 29.26
C GLU A 620 6.59 -24.70 30.17
N VAL A 621 5.86 -24.29 31.21
CA VAL A 621 6.30 -23.22 32.11
C VAL A 621 7.56 -23.64 32.89
N SER A 622 7.55 -24.84 33.49
CA SER A 622 8.69 -25.35 34.26
C SER A 622 9.90 -25.66 33.38
N TYR A 623 9.70 -26.15 32.15
CA TYR A 623 10.76 -26.38 31.18
C TYR A 623 11.46 -25.08 30.78
N ASN A 624 10.70 -24.04 30.39
CA ASN A 624 11.29 -22.77 29.97
C ASN A 624 11.99 -22.06 31.14
N ALA A 625 11.41 -22.08 32.34
CA ALA A 625 12.05 -21.57 33.55
C ALA A 625 13.38 -22.28 33.84
N CYS A 626 13.41 -23.61 33.72
CA CYS A 626 14.61 -24.40 33.89
C CYS A 626 15.66 -24.11 32.80
N GLY A 627 15.24 -23.80 31.57
CA GLY A 627 16.14 -23.37 30.49
C GLY A 627 16.86 -22.07 30.82
N VAL A 628 16.12 -21.04 31.26
CA VAL A 628 16.70 -19.77 31.72
C VAL A 628 17.72 -20.02 32.84
N LEU A 629 17.33 -20.79 33.86
CA LEU A 629 18.22 -21.13 34.97
C LEU A 629 19.44 -21.94 34.51
N SER A 630 19.31 -22.82 33.51
CA SER A 630 20.42 -23.62 32.99
C SER A 630 21.50 -22.75 32.36
N HIS A 631 21.12 -21.71 31.61
CA HIS A 631 22.06 -20.73 31.09
C HIS A 631 22.73 -19.90 32.20
N ILE A 632 21.99 -19.52 33.25
CA ILE A 632 22.57 -18.80 34.39
C ILE A 632 23.55 -19.70 35.16
N MET A 633 23.15 -20.94 35.46
CA MET A 633 23.96 -21.91 36.20
C MET A 633 25.28 -22.22 35.50
N PHE A 634 25.28 -22.22 34.17
CA PHE A 634 26.44 -22.47 33.32
C PHE A 634 27.60 -21.49 33.56
N ASP A 635 27.34 -20.25 33.99
CA ASP A 635 28.41 -19.28 34.31
C ASP A 635 29.24 -19.67 35.55
N GLY A 636 28.80 -20.69 36.29
CA GLY A 636 29.54 -21.25 37.40
C GLY A 636 29.28 -20.53 38.74
N PRO A 637 29.88 -21.05 39.83
CA PRO A 637 29.63 -20.54 41.18
C PRO A 637 30.20 -19.14 41.42
N GLU A 638 31.28 -18.77 40.73
CA GLU A 638 31.98 -17.48 40.89
C GLU A 638 31.12 -16.28 40.50
N VAL A 639 30.22 -16.47 39.53
CA VAL A 639 29.28 -15.45 39.06
C VAL A 639 28.05 -15.35 39.98
N TRP A 640 27.77 -16.36 40.81
CA TRP A 640 26.63 -16.37 41.72
C TRP A 640 26.89 -15.50 42.97
N THR A 641 26.77 -14.19 42.83
CA THR A 641 27.09 -13.22 43.89
C THR A 641 25.97 -13.02 44.93
N MET A 642 24.85 -13.72 44.81
CA MET A 642 23.70 -13.54 45.71
C MET A 642 23.73 -14.52 46.89
N GLU A 643 23.37 -14.03 48.08
CA GLU A 643 23.26 -14.85 49.29
C GLU A 643 22.02 -15.76 49.25
N GLU A 644 20.88 -15.24 48.81
CA GLU A 644 19.62 -15.97 48.71
C GLU A 644 18.88 -15.64 47.41
N PRO A 645 18.32 -16.65 46.70
CA PRO A 645 18.40 -18.07 47.00
C PRO A 645 19.80 -18.64 46.73
N LYS A 646 20.24 -19.61 47.56
CA LYS A 646 21.53 -20.30 47.36
C LYS A 646 21.56 -21.04 46.03
N ARG A 647 22.69 -20.95 45.31
CA ARG A 647 22.90 -21.65 44.03
C ARG A 647 22.57 -23.15 44.12
N THR A 648 23.03 -23.82 45.17
CA THR A 648 22.80 -25.25 45.39
C THR A 648 21.31 -25.59 45.54
N HIS A 649 20.57 -24.78 46.30
CA HIS A 649 19.12 -24.98 46.48
C HIS A 649 18.37 -24.89 45.14
N VAL A 650 18.72 -23.92 44.30
CA VAL A 650 18.11 -23.76 42.97
C VAL A 650 18.48 -24.95 42.07
N MET A 651 19.74 -25.40 42.10
CA MET A 651 20.17 -26.60 41.36
C MET A 651 19.38 -27.85 41.77
N ASP A 652 19.15 -28.06 43.08
CA ASP A 652 18.40 -29.22 43.58
C ASP A 652 16.95 -29.19 43.09
N LYS A 653 16.32 -28.02 43.06
CA LYS A 653 14.97 -27.85 42.48
C LYS A 653 14.95 -28.10 40.98
N MET A 654 15.95 -27.64 40.23
CA MET A 654 16.06 -27.92 38.80
C MET A 654 16.17 -29.42 38.54
N TRP A 655 16.97 -30.15 39.33
CA TRP A 655 17.05 -31.62 39.24
C TRP A 655 15.70 -32.28 39.46
N ALA A 656 15.00 -31.92 40.54
CA ALA A 656 13.68 -32.46 40.86
C ALA A 656 12.67 -32.19 39.74
N ALA A 657 12.69 -30.99 39.14
CA ALA A 657 11.82 -30.64 38.03
C ALA A 657 12.11 -31.49 36.79
N ILE A 658 13.38 -31.60 36.36
CA ILE A 658 13.76 -32.36 35.16
C ILE A 658 13.39 -33.85 35.31
N GLN A 659 13.62 -34.43 36.49
CA GLN A 659 13.27 -35.83 36.78
C GLN A 659 11.76 -36.09 36.80
N SER A 660 10.95 -35.05 37.05
CA SER A 660 9.49 -35.17 37.08
C SER A 660 8.84 -35.19 35.70
N TRP A 661 9.54 -34.74 34.66
CA TRP A 661 8.99 -34.58 33.32
C TRP A 661 8.97 -35.89 32.55
N ASP A 662 7.87 -36.15 31.85
CA ASP A 662 7.80 -37.23 30.89
C ASP A 662 8.54 -36.83 29.60
N VAL A 663 9.54 -37.61 29.20
CA VAL A 663 10.30 -37.40 27.97
C VAL A 663 9.44 -37.45 26.70
N SER A 664 8.28 -38.09 26.73
CA SER A 664 7.36 -38.13 25.59
C SER A 664 6.44 -36.91 25.50
N SER A 665 6.56 -35.96 26.43
CA SER A 665 5.74 -34.74 26.47
C SER A 665 5.92 -33.92 25.19
N ARG A 666 4.80 -33.64 24.51
CA ARG A 666 4.76 -32.71 23.38
C ARG A 666 4.90 -31.28 23.87
N ARG A 667 5.59 -30.46 23.08
CA ARG A 667 5.83 -29.05 23.41
C ARG A 667 5.54 -28.12 22.25
N ASN A 668 5.06 -26.93 22.55
CA ASN A 668 4.78 -25.86 21.60
C ASN A 668 6.00 -24.93 21.44
N ILE A 669 7.15 -25.54 21.14
CA ILE A 669 8.43 -24.85 20.92
C ILE A 669 9.01 -25.29 19.58
N ASN A 670 9.46 -24.32 18.79
CA ASN A 670 10.04 -24.54 17.48
C ASN A 670 11.49 -24.03 17.45
N TYR A 671 12.44 -24.92 17.75
CA TYR A 671 13.87 -24.60 17.66
C TYR A 671 14.32 -24.50 16.20
N ARG A 672 14.93 -23.36 15.84
CA ARG A 672 15.55 -23.12 14.53
C ARG A 672 17.03 -23.51 14.52
N SER A 673 17.66 -23.41 15.69
CA SER A 673 19.03 -23.75 15.98
C SER A 673 19.08 -24.45 17.35
N PHE A 674 19.97 -25.43 17.49
CA PHE A 674 20.33 -26.01 18.79
C PHE A 674 21.61 -25.41 19.37
N GLU A 675 22.26 -24.47 18.68
CA GLU A 675 23.50 -23.86 19.15
C GLU A 675 23.43 -23.39 20.62
N PRO A 676 22.35 -22.73 21.10
CA PRO A 676 22.26 -22.32 22.51
C PRO A 676 22.24 -23.51 23.49
N ILE A 677 21.52 -24.59 23.16
CA ILE A 677 21.46 -25.81 23.97
C ILE A 677 22.80 -26.54 23.93
N LEU A 678 23.41 -26.66 22.74
CA LEU A 678 24.67 -27.37 22.51
C LEU A 678 25.83 -26.74 23.28
N ARG A 679 25.84 -25.40 23.42
CA ARG A 679 26.85 -24.67 24.23
C ARG A 679 26.85 -25.08 25.71
N LEU A 680 25.76 -25.65 26.23
CA LEU A 680 25.66 -26.09 27.63
C LEU A 680 26.25 -27.48 27.89
N LEU A 681 26.53 -28.26 26.84
CA LEU A 681 27.02 -29.64 26.95
C LEU A 681 28.49 -29.75 27.41
N PRO A 682 29.48 -29.02 26.86
CA PRO A 682 30.90 -29.26 27.13
C PRO A 682 31.39 -28.58 28.41
N GLN A 683 30.90 -29.00 29.59
CA GLN A 683 31.27 -28.41 30.89
C GLN A 683 31.04 -29.36 32.08
N SER A 684 31.74 -29.08 33.19
CA SER A 684 31.65 -29.85 34.45
C SER A 684 31.22 -29.01 35.66
N SER A 685 31.18 -27.68 35.55
CA SER A 685 30.98 -26.74 36.67
C SER A 685 29.50 -26.54 37.05
N ALA A 686 28.57 -26.96 36.20
CA ALA A 686 27.13 -26.85 36.39
C ALA A 686 26.40 -28.12 35.92
N PRO A 687 26.53 -29.26 36.64
CA PRO A 687 26.02 -30.55 36.16
C PRO A 687 24.51 -30.55 35.81
N VAL A 688 23.69 -29.79 36.53
CA VAL A 688 22.25 -29.68 36.24
C VAL A 688 21.94 -28.99 34.90
N SER A 689 22.80 -28.04 34.48
CA SER A 689 22.67 -27.35 33.19
C SER A 689 22.98 -28.30 32.03
N GLN A 690 24.05 -29.10 32.16
CA GLN A 690 24.38 -30.17 31.20
C GLN A 690 23.26 -31.21 31.15
N HIS A 691 22.67 -31.56 32.29
CA HIS A 691 21.55 -32.49 32.37
C HIS A 691 20.29 -31.98 31.66
N TRP A 692 19.89 -30.73 31.92
CA TRP A 692 18.77 -30.09 31.23
C TRP A 692 18.99 -30.06 29.71
N ALA A 693 20.16 -29.65 29.25
CA ALA A 693 20.48 -29.59 27.83
C ALA A 693 20.39 -30.97 27.15
N THR A 694 20.89 -32.01 27.83
CA THR A 694 20.80 -33.39 27.35
C THR A 694 19.35 -33.89 27.34
N TRP A 695 18.58 -33.60 28.38
CA TRP A 695 17.16 -33.94 28.46
C TRP A 695 16.35 -33.24 27.36
N ALA A 696 16.61 -31.95 27.11
CA ALA A 696 15.95 -31.17 26.07
C ALA A 696 16.14 -31.81 24.69
N LEU A 697 17.39 -32.17 24.35
CA LEU A 697 17.69 -32.89 23.12
C LEU A 697 16.98 -34.25 23.07
N TYR A 698 17.00 -35.00 24.18
CA TYR A 698 16.35 -36.31 24.26
C TYR A 698 14.84 -36.25 24.03
N ASN A 699 14.15 -35.29 24.65
CA ASN A 699 12.73 -35.06 24.38
C ASN A 699 12.48 -34.68 22.91
N LEU A 700 13.26 -33.74 22.35
CA LEU A 700 13.04 -33.23 20.99
C LEU A 700 13.21 -34.32 19.93
N VAL A 701 14.27 -35.12 20.01
CA VAL A 701 14.49 -36.21 19.05
C VAL A 701 13.53 -37.38 19.26
N SER A 702 13.02 -37.58 20.48
CA SER A 702 12.04 -38.64 20.75
C SER A 702 10.64 -38.28 20.24
N VAL A 703 10.22 -37.02 20.38
CA VAL A 703 8.86 -36.58 20.04
C VAL A 703 8.76 -36.14 18.57
N TYR A 704 9.80 -35.51 18.03
CA TYR A 704 9.82 -34.97 16.67
C TYR A 704 11.11 -35.37 15.92
N SER A 705 11.41 -36.67 15.90
CA SER A 705 12.62 -37.26 15.30
C SER A 705 12.90 -36.78 13.88
N SER A 706 11.88 -36.77 13.02
CA SER A 706 12.01 -36.36 11.62
C SER A 706 12.51 -34.93 11.41
N LYS A 707 12.22 -34.04 12.36
CA LYS A 707 12.64 -32.64 12.30
C LYS A 707 13.97 -32.42 13.00
N TYR A 708 14.11 -32.94 14.21
CA TYR A 708 15.21 -32.55 15.10
C TYR A 708 16.43 -33.48 15.05
N CYS A 709 16.30 -34.75 14.62
CA CYS A 709 17.48 -35.58 14.36
C CYS A 709 18.38 -34.99 13.25
N PRO A 710 17.85 -34.59 12.06
CA PRO A 710 18.67 -33.94 11.05
C PRO A 710 19.35 -32.66 11.55
N LEU A 711 18.61 -31.82 12.29
CA LEU A 711 19.14 -30.56 12.81
C LEU A 711 20.30 -30.80 13.79
N LEU A 712 20.12 -31.73 14.74
CA LEU A 712 21.13 -32.08 15.73
C LEU A 712 22.41 -32.64 15.10
N ILE A 713 22.28 -33.48 14.07
CA ILE A 713 23.42 -34.03 13.33
C ILE A 713 24.14 -32.91 12.57
N LYS A 714 23.38 -32.07 11.86
CA LYS A 714 23.92 -30.96 11.05
C LYS A 714 24.72 -29.97 11.89
N GLU A 715 24.28 -29.69 13.11
CA GLU A 715 24.96 -28.76 14.02
C GLU A 715 26.05 -29.42 14.89
N GLY A 716 26.41 -30.67 14.60
CA GLY A 716 27.49 -31.37 15.29
C GLY A 716 27.17 -31.78 16.73
N GLY A 717 25.89 -31.83 17.11
CA GLY A 717 25.47 -32.17 18.47
C GLY A 717 25.85 -33.57 18.90
N VAL A 718 25.91 -34.54 17.97
CA VAL A 718 26.38 -35.91 18.24
C VAL A 718 27.81 -35.92 18.77
N ILE A 719 28.69 -35.07 18.23
CA ILE A 719 30.09 -34.96 18.67
C ILE A 719 30.16 -34.39 20.09
N LEU A 720 29.28 -33.44 20.42
CA LEU A 720 29.22 -32.85 21.76
C LEU A 720 28.67 -33.84 22.79
N LEU A 721 27.67 -34.65 22.43
CA LEU A 721 27.14 -35.71 23.27
C LEU A 721 28.19 -36.81 23.53
N GLN A 722 29.01 -37.15 22.54
CA GLN A 722 30.14 -38.06 22.72
C GLN A 722 31.10 -37.55 23.80
N LYS A 723 31.42 -36.25 23.80
CA LYS A 723 32.23 -35.63 24.86
C LYS A 723 31.57 -35.71 26.24
N VAL A 724 30.24 -35.60 26.33
CA VAL A 724 29.50 -35.79 27.59
C VAL A 724 29.67 -37.22 28.14
N LEU A 725 29.74 -38.23 27.27
CA LEU A 725 29.99 -39.61 27.68
C LEU A 725 31.40 -39.82 28.22
N GLU A 726 32.39 -39.16 27.61
CA GLU A 726 33.81 -39.24 27.96
C GLU A 726 34.14 -38.49 29.27
N LEU A 727 33.39 -37.44 29.61
CA LEU A 727 33.60 -36.67 30.83
C LEU A 727 33.27 -37.49 32.09
N GLU A 728 34.26 -37.77 32.94
CA GLU A 728 34.06 -38.47 34.21
C GLU A 728 33.12 -37.72 35.16
N SER A 729 33.14 -36.39 35.11
CA SER A 729 32.30 -35.52 35.94
C SER A 729 30.81 -35.53 35.56
N SER A 730 30.45 -36.06 34.39
CA SER A 730 29.06 -36.08 33.94
C SER A 730 28.27 -37.18 34.66
N HIS A 731 27.09 -36.83 35.17
CA HIS A 731 26.21 -37.77 35.88
C HIS A 731 25.80 -38.95 35.00
N GLN A 732 25.65 -40.12 35.62
CA GLN A 732 25.28 -41.36 34.93
C GLN A 732 23.95 -41.23 34.18
N GLU A 733 22.91 -40.65 34.79
CA GLU A 733 21.60 -40.41 34.15
C GLU A 733 21.73 -39.52 32.91
N THR A 734 22.58 -38.49 32.95
CA THR A 734 22.89 -37.64 31.80
C THR A 734 23.55 -38.44 30.68
N LYS A 735 24.53 -39.29 31.02
CA LYS A 735 25.18 -40.17 30.03
C LYS A 735 24.21 -41.17 29.41
N ASP A 736 23.26 -41.68 30.20
CA ASP A 736 22.24 -42.59 29.72
C ASP A 736 21.29 -41.91 28.72
N MET A 737 20.86 -40.67 28.98
CA MET A 737 20.08 -39.88 28.02
C MET A 737 20.89 -39.54 26.76
N ALA A 738 22.16 -39.16 26.91
CA ALA A 738 23.03 -38.86 25.77
C ALA A 738 23.19 -40.08 24.84
N ARG A 739 23.35 -41.29 25.38
CA ARG A 739 23.35 -42.53 24.59
C ARG A 739 22.06 -42.72 23.82
N LYS A 740 20.91 -42.54 24.47
CA LYS A 740 19.60 -42.65 23.79
C LYS A 740 19.41 -41.63 22.66
N VAL A 741 19.87 -40.39 22.86
CA VAL A 741 19.84 -39.36 21.80
C VAL A 741 20.68 -39.80 20.59
N MET A 742 21.89 -40.30 20.86
CA MET A 742 22.80 -40.78 19.82
C MET A 742 22.20 -42.00 19.08
N GLU A 743 21.66 -42.98 19.80
CA GLU A 743 20.95 -44.14 19.23
C GLU A 743 19.78 -43.70 18.33
N GLN A 744 18.97 -42.73 18.77
CA GLN A 744 17.87 -42.19 17.96
C GLN A 744 18.37 -41.51 16.67
N CYS A 745 19.49 -40.77 16.75
CA CYS A 745 20.10 -40.13 15.59
C CYS A 745 20.77 -41.14 14.64
N GLU A 746 21.35 -42.22 15.17
CA GLU A 746 21.93 -43.30 14.38
C GLU A 746 20.85 -44.10 13.64
N ASN A 747 19.77 -44.45 14.34
CA ASN A 747 18.62 -45.16 13.77
C ASN A 747 17.82 -44.32 12.75
N PHE A 748 17.96 -42.99 12.78
CA PHE A 748 17.34 -42.11 11.80
C PHE A 748 17.99 -42.22 10.40
N LYS A 749 19.16 -42.86 10.26
CA LYS A 749 19.83 -43.05 8.97
C LYS A 749 19.15 -44.13 8.10
N GLU A 750 17.90 -43.94 7.71
CA GLU A 750 17.23 -44.63 6.59
C GLU A 750 15.80 -44.06 6.36
N ASP A 751 15.68 -42.89 5.74
CA ASP A 751 14.52 -42.57 4.90
C ASP A 751 14.94 -41.52 3.84
N PRO A 752 14.85 -41.80 2.53
CA PRO A 752 15.25 -40.85 1.50
C PRO A 752 14.29 -39.65 1.54
N MET A 753 14.87 -38.46 1.61
CA MET A 753 14.18 -37.17 1.52
C MET A 753 13.06 -37.17 0.46
N ASP A 754 11.81 -37.01 0.90
CA ASP A 754 10.76 -36.43 0.09
C ASP A 754 10.98 -34.91 0.06
N THR A 755 11.55 -34.41 -1.03
CA THR A 755 11.83 -32.98 -1.26
C THR A 755 10.62 -32.18 -1.73
N SER A 756 9.41 -32.53 -1.30
CA SER A 756 8.21 -31.77 -1.67
C SER A 756 7.35 -31.43 -0.46
N ARG A 757 7.58 -30.26 0.13
CA ARG A 757 6.56 -29.43 0.81
C ARG A 757 7.05 -28.04 1.11
#